data_AF-A0A493U1N2-F1
#
_entry.id   AF-A0A493U1N2-F1
#
_cell.length_a   1.000
_cell.length_b   1.000
_cell.length_c   1.000
_cell.angle_alpha   90.00
_cell.angle_beta   90.00
_cell.angle_gamma   90.00
#
_symmetry.space_group_name_H-M   'P 1'
#
loop_
_entity.id
_entity.type
_entity.pdbx_description
1 polymer ?
#
loop_
_entity_poly.entity_id
_entity_poly.type
_entity_poly.pdbx_seq_one_letter_code
_entity_poly.pdbx_strand_id
1 'polypeptide(L)'
;PGWPLSLSSSYTRVWIPDPDEVWKSAEIIKDYKEGDKSLQLKLEDETLYEYPIDLQGNELPFLRNPDILVGENDLTALSYLHEPAVLHNLKVRFLESNHIYTYCGIVLVAINPYEQLPIYEQDVIYAYSGQNMGDMDPHIFAVAEEAYKQMARDEKNQSIIVSGESGAGKTVSAKYAMRFFATVGGSASETNIEAKVLASSPIMEAIGNAKTTRNDNSSRFGKYIQIGFDKRYHIIGANMRTYLLEKSRVVFQAEDERNYHIFYQLCASASLPEFKDLGLTCAEDFFYTSQGGSTSIDGVDDADDFEKTRHAFTLLGVKESHQMAIFRIIAAILHLGNLEIESERDGEACSMSSEDEHLNHFCGLLGVEQGQMQHWLCHRKLVTTAETYVKSMSVQQVVNARNALAKHIYAQLFGWIVQHINKALHTTVKQHSFIGVLDIYGFETFEVNSFEQFCINYANEKLQQQFNSHVFKLEQEEYMKEGIPWTLIDFYDNQPCIDLIEAKLGILDLLDEECKVPKGTDQNWAQKLYDRHGGSQHFQKPRMSNISFIVLHFADKVEYQCEGFLEKNRDTVYEEQINILKASKYQMVADLFQDEKDAASTTSVGKGTSKINVRSARPVIKAANKEHKKTVGHQAICSLCTALTTQQIVKILNLYTPVNEFEERVTVAFIRDIQTHLQERNDPPQLLLDFKHMFPVSFPFNPSSITMDTIHIPASLDLEFLNKV
;
A
#
# COMPACT_ATOMS: atom_id res chain seq x y z
N PRO A 1 4.56 -8.01 -34.83
CA PRO A 1 5.52 -8.70 -35.74
C PRO A 1 4.80 -9.78 -36.57
N GLY A 2 4.96 -9.77 -37.90
CA GLY A 2 4.22 -10.63 -38.83
C GLY A 2 4.42 -12.13 -38.58
N TRP A 3 3.41 -12.93 -38.92
CA TRP A 3 3.46 -14.38 -38.80
C TRP A 3 4.61 -14.95 -39.67
N PRO A 4 5.41 -15.89 -39.16
CA PRO A 4 6.19 -16.77 -40.02
C PRO A 4 5.25 -17.41 -41.06
N LEU A 5 5.66 -17.44 -42.34
CA LEU A 5 4.87 -17.99 -43.46
C LEU A 5 4.38 -19.44 -43.25
N SER A 6 4.94 -20.16 -42.26
CA SER A 6 4.53 -21.52 -41.86
C SER A 6 3.36 -21.57 -40.86
N LEU A 7 2.98 -20.44 -40.24
CA LEU A 7 1.94 -20.37 -39.21
C LEU A 7 0.64 -19.72 -39.70
N SER A 8 0.63 -19.25 -40.95
CA SER A 8 -0.49 -18.59 -41.61
C SER A 8 -1.40 -19.55 -42.42
N SER A 9 -1.36 -20.84 -42.08
CA SER A 9 -2.09 -21.91 -42.77
C SER A 9 -3.53 -22.06 -42.26
N SER A 10 -4.38 -22.63 -43.11
CA SER A 10 -5.66 -23.20 -42.74
C SER A 10 -5.53 -24.11 -41.50
N TYR A 11 -6.58 -24.13 -40.67
CA TYR A 11 -6.66 -24.83 -39.38
C TYR A 11 -5.86 -24.22 -38.22
N THR A 12 -5.07 -23.17 -38.45
CA THR A 12 -4.46 -22.41 -37.35
C THR A 12 -5.54 -21.63 -36.59
N ARG A 13 -5.48 -21.66 -35.26
CA ARG A 13 -6.37 -20.87 -34.40
C ARG A 13 -5.72 -19.55 -33.99
N VAL A 14 -6.54 -18.52 -33.87
CA VAL A 14 -6.17 -17.14 -33.51
C VAL A 14 -7.13 -16.57 -32.47
N TRP A 15 -6.71 -15.47 -31.86
CA TRP A 15 -7.52 -14.65 -30.96
C TRP A 15 -7.91 -13.35 -31.66
N ILE A 16 -9.19 -13.01 -31.59
CA ILE A 16 -9.72 -11.74 -32.10
C ILE A 16 -10.45 -10.99 -30.97
N PRO A 17 -10.49 -9.65 -31.00
CA PRO A 17 -11.18 -8.87 -29.97
C PRO A 17 -12.66 -9.21 -29.87
N ASP A 18 -13.17 -9.22 -28.64
CA ASP A 18 -14.58 -9.43 -28.33
C ASP A 18 -15.06 -8.46 -27.24
N PRO A 19 -16.23 -7.80 -27.40
CA PRO A 19 -16.73 -6.86 -26.40
C PRO A 19 -17.07 -7.48 -25.04
N ASP A 20 -17.47 -8.75 -25.00
CA ASP A 20 -17.98 -9.41 -23.80
C ASP A 20 -16.88 -10.25 -23.12
N GLU A 21 -16.08 -10.98 -23.90
CA GLU A 21 -15.02 -11.86 -23.37
C GLU A 21 -13.60 -11.27 -23.47
N VAL A 22 -13.46 -10.03 -23.94
CA VAL A 22 -12.19 -9.37 -24.33
C VAL A 22 -11.55 -10.01 -25.57
N TRP A 23 -11.41 -11.34 -25.59
CA TRP A 23 -10.83 -12.11 -26.68
C TRP A 23 -11.64 -13.38 -26.95
N LYS A 24 -11.93 -13.67 -28.22
CA LYS A 24 -12.56 -14.93 -28.65
C LYS A 24 -11.68 -15.72 -29.61
N SER A 25 -11.81 -17.04 -29.57
CA SER A 25 -11.05 -17.91 -30.48
C SER A 25 -11.71 -18.00 -31.85
N ALA A 26 -10.88 -18.06 -32.88
CA ALA A 26 -11.33 -18.29 -34.25
C ALA A 26 -10.31 -19.15 -35.01
N GLU A 27 -10.77 -19.93 -35.98
CA GLU A 27 -9.95 -20.78 -36.83
C GLU A 27 -9.82 -20.20 -38.23
N ILE A 28 -8.61 -20.18 -38.79
CA ILE A 28 -8.35 -19.74 -40.16
C ILE A 28 -8.84 -20.81 -41.13
N ILE A 29 -9.78 -20.48 -42.00
CA ILE A 29 -10.31 -21.43 -43.00
C ILE A 29 -9.55 -21.38 -44.33
N LYS A 30 -8.76 -20.34 -44.56
CA LYS A 30 -8.02 -20.12 -45.79
C LYS A 30 -6.66 -19.49 -45.49
N ASP A 31 -5.61 -20.08 -46.04
CA ASP A 31 -4.23 -19.61 -45.89
C ASP A 31 -4.12 -18.11 -46.23
N TYR A 32 -3.51 -17.36 -45.31
CA TYR A 32 -3.24 -15.94 -45.51
C TYR A 32 -2.06 -15.75 -46.46
N LYS A 33 -2.22 -14.87 -47.45
CA LYS A 33 -1.14 -14.43 -48.33
C LYS A 33 -0.76 -12.99 -48.01
N GLU A 34 0.53 -12.71 -48.05
CA GLU A 34 1.03 -11.36 -47.80
C GLU A 34 0.37 -10.35 -48.75
N GLY A 35 -0.31 -9.34 -48.18
CA GLY A 35 -1.08 -8.34 -48.91
C GLY A 35 -2.60 -8.60 -48.97
N ASP A 36 -3.09 -9.71 -48.42
CA ASP A 36 -4.53 -9.93 -48.25
C ASP A 36 -5.13 -8.89 -47.29
N LYS A 37 -6.32 -8.38 -47.63
CA LYS A 37 -7.01 -7.31 -46.85
C LYS A 37 -7.84 -7.85 -45.69
N SER A 38 -8.03 -9.16 -45.63
CA SER A 38 -8.88 -9.81 -44.64
C SER A 38 -8.47 -11.27 -44.43
N LEU A 39 -8.79 -11.78 -43.24
CA LEU A 39 -8.73 -13.20 -42.89
C LEU A 39 -10.13 -13.77 -42.93
N GLN A 40 -10.28 -14.94 -43.53
CA GLN A 40 -11.50 -15.72 -43.40
C GLN A 40 -11.37 -16.62 -42.18
N LEU A 41 -12.23 -16.38 -41.21
CA LEU A 41 -12.22 -17.06 -39.91
C LEU A 41 -13.53 -17.81 -39.69
N LYS A 42 -13.45 -18.87 -38.88
CA LYS A 42 -14.58 -19.62 -38.36
C LYS A 42 -14.55 -19.53 -36.85
N LEU A 43 -15.62 -19.02 -36.25
CA LEU A 43 -15.77 -18.91 -34.80
C LEU A 43 -16.16 -20.27 -34.19
N GLU A 44 -16.10 -20.37 -32.86
CA GLU A 44 -16.46 -21.60 -32.13
C GLU A 44 -17.94 -22.00 -32.28
N ASP A 45 -18.82 -21.05 -32.57
CA ASP A 45 -20.25 -21.27 -32.87
C ASP A 45 -20.51 -21.67 -34.34
N GLU A 46 -19.44 -22.00 -35.08
CA GLU A 46 -19.44 -22.32 -36.52
C GLU A 46 -19.73 -21.13 -37.45
N THR A 47 -19.88 -19.91 -36.92
CA THR A 47 -20.12 -18.70 -37.73
C THR A 47 -18.87 -18.32 -38.53
N LEU A 48 -19.05 -18.06 -39.82
CA LEU A 48 -17.98 -17.53 -40.68
C LEU A 48 -17.87 -16.01 -40.48
N TYR A 49 -16.65 -15.54 -40.23
CA TYR A 49 -16.35 -14.14 -39.97
C TYR A 49 -15.18 -13.66 -40.84
N GLU A 50 -15.36 -12.53 -41.51
CA GLU A 50 -14.29 -11.90 -42.29
C GLU A 50 -13.63 -10.82 -41.42
N TYR A 51 -12.41 -11.11 -40.95
CA TYR A 51 -11.64 -10.20 -40.10
C TYR A 51 -10.79 -9.26 -40.97
N PRO A 52 -11.04 -7.94 -40.96
CA PRO A 52 -10.24 -6.99 -41.74
C PRO A 52 -8.82 -6.86 -41.16
N ILE A 53 -7.80 -6.84 -42.01
CA ILE A 53 -6.40 -6.59 -41.60
C ILE A 53 -6.03 -5.15 -41.93
N ASP A 54 -5.44 -4.44 -40.96
CA ASP A 54 -4.82 -3.14 -41.22
C ASP A 54 -3.46 -3.32 -41.90
N LEU A 55 -3.44 -3.06 -43.20
CA LEU A 55 -2.23 -3.13 -44.04
C LEU A 55 -1.22 -2.02 -43.73
N GLN A 56 -1.58 -0.95 -43.01
CA GLN A 56 -0.65 0.12 -42.64
C GLN A 56 0.11 -0.20 -41.35
N GLY A 57 -0.54 -0.86 -40.40
CA GLY A 57 0.06 -1.32 -39.13
C GLY A 57 0.70 -2.71 -39.21
N ASN A 58 0.32 -3.55 -40.19
CA ASN A 58 0.80 -4.93 -40.34
C ASN A 58 0.55 -5.81 -39.09
N GLU A 59 -0.53 -5.53 -38.36
CA GLU A 59 -0.94 -6.25 -37.15
C GLU A 59 -1.91 -7.39 -37.51
N LEU A 60 -1.38 -8.61 -37.48
CA LEU A 60 -2.18 -9.84 -37.57
C LEU A 60 -2.73 -10.21 -36.19
N PRO A 61 -3.88 -10.91 -36.11
CA PRO A 61 -4.40 -11.38 -34.83
C PRO A 61 -3.41 -12.32 -34.14
N PHE A 62 -3.50 -12.38 -32.81
CA PHE A 62 -2.62 -13.21 -32.00
C PHE A 62 -2.87 -14.70 -32.26
N LEU A 63 -1.80 -15.48 -32.39
CA LEU A 63 -1.91 -16.94 -32.56
C LEU A 63 -2.37 -17.60 -31.26
N ARG A 64 -3.27 -18.59 -31.33
CA ARG A 64 -3.67 -19.38 -30.15
C ARG A 64 -2.65 -20.50 -29.91
N ASN A 65 -2.32 -20.72 -28.63
CA ASN A 65 -1.46 -21.85 -28.24
C ASN A 65 -2.15 -23.19 -28.54
N PRO A 66 -1.38 -24.23 -28.90
CA PRO A 66 -1.91 -25.59 -28.98
C PRO A 66 -2.57 -26.04 -27.68
N ASP A 67 -3.68 -26.77 -27.76
CA ASP A 67 -4.47 -27.17 -26.59
C ASP A 67 -3.67 -28.02 -25.57
N ILE A 68 -2.58 -28.68 -26.00
CA ILE A 68 -1.69 -29.44 -25.11
C ILE A 68 -0.89 -28.57 -24.12
N LEU A 69 -0.70 -27.28 -24.43
CA LEU A 69 0.02 -26.32 -23.58
C LEU A 69 -0.94 -25.45 -22.74
N VAL A 70 -2.24 -25.70 -22.80
CA VAL A 70 -3.23 -24.96 -22.03
C VAL A 70 -3.37 -25.59 -20.65
N GLY A 71 -3.41 -24.75 -19.61
CA GLY A 71 -3.52 -25.16 -18.21
C GLY A 71 -2.17 -25.31 -17.50
N GLU A 72 -1.05 -24.97 -18.16
CA GLU A 72 0.30 -25.14 -17.63
C GLU A 72 0.52 -24.38 -16.32
N ASN A 73 1.34 -24.98 -15.44
CA ASN A 73 1.67 -24.42 -14.13
C ASN A 73 2.52 -23.14 -14.20
N ASP A 74 3.27 -22.95 -15.29
CA ASP A 74 4.07 -21.75 -15.56
C ASP A 74 3.75 -21.20 -16.96
N LEU A 75 3.38 -19.93 -17.03
CA LEU A 75 3.09 -19.23 -18.28
C LEU A 75 4.30 -19.14 -19.22
N THR A 76 5.53 -19.31 -18.72
CA THR A 76 6.74 -19.36 -19.57
C THR A 76 6.81 -20.61 -20.46
N ALA A 77 6.00 -21.64 -20.19
CA ALA A 77 5.92 -22.85 -21.02
C ALA A 77 5.10 -22.66 -22.31
N LEU A 78 4.36 -21.55 -22.43
CA LEU A 78 3.53 -21.26 -23.60
C LEU A 78 4.39 -20.96 -24.84
N SER A 79 3.98 -21.49 -26.00
CA SER A 79 4.68 -21.22 -27.27
C SER A 79 4.50 -19.78 -27.74
N TYR A 80 3.30 -19.23 -27.53
CA TYR A 80 2.96 -17.85 -27.83
C TYR A 80 2.57 -17.14 -26.52
N LEU A 81 3.39 -16.18 -26.11
CA LEU A 81 3.15 -15.40 -24.89
C LEU A 81 2.68 -13.99 -25.26
N HIS A 82 1.39 -13.77 -25.13
CA HIS A 82 0.70 -12.50 -25.35
C HIS A 82 -0.55 -12.45 -24.46
N GLU A 83 -1.22 -11.30 -24.42
CA GLU A 83 -2.35 -11.03 -23.53
C GLU A 83 -3.46 -12.12 -23.58
N PRO A 84 -4.02 -12.52 -24.75
CA PRO A 84 -5.06 -13.53 -24.77
C PRO A 84 -4.58 -14.92 -24.33
N ALA A 85 -3.32 -15.28 -24.58
CA ALA A 85 -2.77 -16.55 -24.10
C ALA A 85 -2.70 -16.60 -22.57
N VAL A 86 -2.24 -15.52 -21.94
CA VAL A 86 -2.19 -15.42 -20.47
C VAL A 86 -3.58 -15.47 -19.87
N LEU A 87 -4.51 -14.66 -20.40
CA LEU A 87 -5.89 -14.62 -19.94
C LEU A 87 -6.57 -15.99 -20.05
N HIS A 88 -6.43 -16.65 -21.20
CA HIS A 88 -7.04 -17.96 -21.42
C HIS A 88 -6.46 -19.03 -20.50
N ASN A 89 -5.13 -19.08 -20.31
CA ASN A 89 -4.50 -20.07 -19.44
C ASN A 89 -4.96 -19.90 -17.98
N LEU A 90 -5.00 -18.65 -17.49
CA LEU A 90 -5.50 -18.35 -16.14
C LEU A 90 -6.98 -18.68 -15.98
N LYS A 91 -7.81 -18.36 -16.99
CA LYS A 91 -9.25 -18.69 -17.01
C LYS A 91 -9.47 -20.20 -16.88
N VAL A 92 -8.78 -21.01 -17.67
CA VAL A 92 -8.89 -22.47 -17.65
C VAL A 92 -8.43 -23.02 -16.30
N ARG A 93 -7.27 -22.60 -15.80
CA ARG A 93 -6.76 -23.06 -14.49
C ARG A 93 -7.71 -22.74 -13.34
N PHE A 94 -8.27 -21.54 -13.34
CA PHE A 94 -9.18 -21.08 -12.28
C PHE A 94 -10.55 -21.75 -12.37
N LEU A 95 -11.21 -21.71 -13.54
CA LEU A 95 -12.59 -22.17 -13.69
C LEU A 95 -12.72 -23.68 -13.84
N GLU A 96 -11.81 -24.32 -14.57
CA GLU A 96 -11.94 -25.75 -14.90
C GLU A 96 -11.18 -26.62 -13.89
N SER A 97 -9.99 -26.16 -13.50
CA SER A 97 -9.09 -26.95 -12.64
C SER A 97 -9.10 -26.52 -11.17
N ASN A 98 -9.83 -25.46 -10.80
CA ASN A 98 -9.89 -24.88 -9.45
C ASN A 98 -8.50 -24.55 -8.84
N HIS A 99 -7.54 -24.16 -9.68
CA HIS A 99 -6.20 -23.73 -9.27
C HIS A 99 -6.13 -22.21 -9.23
N ILE A 100 -5.86 -21.67 -8.04
CA ILE A 100 -5.76 -20.22 -7.82
C ILE A 100 -4.36 -19.65 -8.02
N TYR A 101 -3.34 -20.52 -8.05
CA TYR A 101 -1.93 -20.15 -8.15
C TYR A 101 -1.34 -20.60 -9.48
N THR A 102 -0.58 -19.71 -10.13
CA THR A 102 0.10 -19.98 -11.40
C THR A 102 1.42 -19.22 -11.44
N TYR A 103 2.51 -19.85 -11.87
CA TYR A 103 3.77 -19.14 -12.07
C TYR A 103 3.75 -18.33 -13.36
N CYS A 104 4.48 -17.23 -13.34
CA CYS A 104 4.84 -16.43 -14.48
C CYS A 104 6.36 -16.17 -14.36
N GLY A 105 7.14 -17.22 -14.63
CA GLY A 105 8.57 -17.24 -14.31
C GLY A 105 8.81 -17.05 -12.81
N ILE A 106 9.50 -15.97 -12.44
CA ILE A 106 9.83 -15.66 -11.04
C ILE A 106 8.66 -15.08 -10.23
N VAL A 107 7.54 -14.75 -10.90
CA VAL A 107 6.36 -14.17 -10.26
C VAL A 107 5.32 -15.25 -10.00
N LEU A 108 4.65 -15.20 -8.85
CA LEU A 108 3.48 -16.01 -8.55
C LEU A 108 2.21 -15.19 -8.76
N VAL A 109 1.36 -15.61 -9.70
CA VAL A 109 0.01 -15.07 -9.87
C VAL A 109 -0.94 -15.78 -8.91
N ALA A 110 -1.71 -15.02 -8.15
CA ALA A 110 -2.71 -15.51 -7.21
C ALA A 110 -4.08 -14.90 -7.53
N ILE A 111 -5.08 -15.74 -7.80
CA ILE A 111 -6.46 -15.32 -8.07
C ILE A 111 -7.28 -15.55 -6.81
N ASN A 112 -7.97 -14.53 -6.29
CA ASN A 112 -8.77 -14.66 -5.07
C ASN A 112 -10.03 -15.52 -5.34
N PRO A 113 -10.19 -16.70 -4.70
CA PRO A 113 -11.36 -17.56 -4.91
C PRO A 113 -12.61 -17.09 -4.16
N TYR A 114 -12.49 -16.15 -3.21
CA TYR A 114 -13.56 -15.80 -2.25
C TYR A 114 -14.13 -17.00 -1.47
N GLU A 115 -13.38 -18.09 -1.40
CA GLU A 115 -13.72 -19.33 -0.72
C GLU A 115 -12.53 -19.86 0.09
N GLN A 116 -12.81 -20.55 1.20
CA GLN A 116 -11.78 -21.24 1.98
C GLN A 116 -11.41 -22.55 1.29
N LEU A 117 -10.16 -22.66 0.84
CA LEU A 117 -9.64 -23.85 0.19
C LEU A 117 -8.79 -24.68 1.16
N PRO A 118 -8.90 -26.02 1.16
CA PRO A 118 -8.13 -26.91 2.04
C PRO A 118 -6.67 -27.13 1.58
N ILE A 119 -6.02 -26.07 1.07
CA ILE A 119 -4.65 -26.10 0.52
C ILE A 119 -3.62 -25.43 1.46
N TYR A 120 -4.06 -24.99 2.64
CA TYR A 120 -3.23 -24.26 3.60
C TYR A 120 -3.01 -25.03 4.92
N GLU A 121 -3.36 -26.30 4.93
CA GLU A 121 -3.20 -27.17 6.10
C GLU A 121 -1.74 -27.52 6.37
N GLN A 122 -1.47 -28.01 7.57
CA GLN A 122 -0.11 -28.21 8.05
C GLN A 122 0.64 -29.32 7.28
N ASP A 123 -0.08 -30.34 6.83
CA ASP A 123 0.43 -31.39 5.95
C ASP A 123 0.91 -30.82 4.60
N VAL A 124 0.18 -29.85 4.03
CA VAL A 124 0.60 -29.14 2.81
C VAL A 124 1.88 -28.36 3.06
N ILE A 125 2.01 -27.65 4.18
CA ILE A 125 3.26 -26.94 4.54
C ILE A 125 4.46 -27.90 4.54
N TYR A 126 4.31 -29.08 5.15
CA TYR A 126 5.39 -30.08 5.17
C TYR A 126 5.67 -30.69 3.79
N ALA A 127 4.67 -30.81 2.92
CA ALA A 127 4.87 -31.27 1.56
C ALA A 127 5.75 -30.31 0.74
N TYR A 128 5.59 -28.99 0.94
CA TYR A 128 6.41 -27.98 0.26
C TYR A 128 7.79 -27.78 0.90
N SER A 129 7.96 -28.06 2.18
CA SER A 129 9.23 -27.88 2.88
C SER A 129 10.36 -28.74 2.27
N GLY A 130 11.50 -28.12 1.99
CA GLY A 130 12.67 -28.75 1.39
C GLY A 130 12.62 -28.94 -0.13
N GLN A 131 11.47 -28.74 -0.78
CA GLN A 131 11.31 -28.94 -2.23
C GLN A 131 11.93 -27.78 -3.03
N ASN A 132 12.24 -28.00 -4.30
CA ASN A 132 12.64 -26.88 -5.18
C ASN A 132 11.40 -26.26 -5.84
N MET A 133 11.52 -24.97 -6.18
CA MET A 133 10.54 -24.30 -7.01
C MET A 133 10.47 -24.99 -8.38
N GLY A 134 9.26 -25.38 -8.80
CA GLY A 134 9.00 -26.11 -10.05
C GLY A 134 8.84 -27.64 -9.89
N ASP A 135 9.34 -28.22 -8.80
CA ASP A 135 9.08 -29.65 -8.49
C ASP A 135 7.67 -29.87 -7.93
N MET A 136 7.06 -28.82 -7.41
CA MET A 136 5.72 -28.80 -6.82
C MET A 136 4.81 -27.82 -7.55
N ASP A 137 3.50 -28.04 -7.46
CA ASP A 137 2.49 -27.13 -8.02
C ASP A 137 2.66 -25.70 -7.49
N PRO A 138 2.30 -24.67 -8.28
CA PRO A 138 2.41 -23.28 -7.86
C PRO A 138 1.67 -23.01 -6.56
N HIS A 139 2.36 -22.42 -5.58
CA HIS A 139 1.77 -22.11 -4.28
C HIS A 139 2.55 -21.02 -3.54
N ILE A 140 1.88 -20.27 -2.67
CA ILE A 140 2.55 -19.26 -1.81
C ILE A 140 3.61 -19.88 -0.89
N PHE A 141 3.43 -21.14 -0.50
CA PHE A 141 4.40 -21.89 0.29
C PHE A 141 5.68 -22.21 -0.49
N ALA A 142 5.60 -22.42 -1.81
CA ALA A 142 6.79 -22.61 -2.63
C ALA A 142 7.64 -21.32 -2.70
N VAL A 143 7.00 -20.16 -2.81
CA VAL A 143 7.68 -18.85 -2.76
C VAL A 143 8.33 -18.62 -1.39
N ALA A 144 7.63 -18.99 -0.30
CA ALA A 144 8.17 -18.90 1.05
C ALA A 144 9.37 -19.85 1.25
N GLU A 145 9.27 -21.11 0.80
CA GLU A 145 10.37 -22.07 0.85
C GLU A 145 11.58 -21.60 0.06
N GLU A 146 11.39 -21.10 -1.16
CA GLU A 146 12.50 -20.59 -1.97
C GLU A 146 13.19 -19.41 -1.29
N ALA A 147 12.44 -18.46 -0.72
CA ALA A 147 13.02 -17.37 0.07
C ALA A 147 13.80 -17.89 1.28
N TYR A 148 13.27 -18.90 1.98
CA TYR A 148 13.96 -19.51 3.13
C TYR A 148 15.27 -20.21 2.72
N LYS A 149 15.25 -21.00 1.64
CA LYS A 149 16.41 -21.69 1.09
C LYS A 149 17.47 -20.71 0.57
N GLN A 150 17.07 -19.68 -0.18
CA GLN A 150 18.00 -18.66 -0.68
C GLN A 150 18.63 -17.85 0.45
N MET A 151 17.87 -17.51 1.50
CA MET A 151 18.42 -16.85 2.68
C MET A 151 19.56 -17.66 3.30
N ALA A 152 19.38 -18.98 3.41
CA ALA A 152 20.38 -19.87 3.97
C ALA A 152 21.58 -20.13 3.03
N ARG A 153 21.30 -20.31 1.74
CA ARG A 153 22.32 -20.61 0.72
C ARG A 153 23.21 -19.41 0.40
N ASP A 154 22.60 -18.24 0.23
CA ASP A 154 23.28 -17.05 -0.30
C ASP A 154 23.71 -16.08 0.82
N GLU A 155 23.38 -16.40 2.08
CA GLU A 155 23.63 -15.58 3.29
C GLU A 155 23.13 -14.13 3.15
N LYS A 156 22.00 -13.95 2.45
CA LYS A 156 21.37 -12.65 2.20
C LYS A 156 19.97 -12.60 2.79
N ASN A 157 19.59 -11.43 3.29
CA ASN A 157 18.22 -11.18 3.71
C ASN A 157 17.30 -11.18 2.49
N GLN A 158 16.08 -11.67 2.68
CA GLN A 158 15.10 -11.79 1.59
C GLN A 158 13.90 -10.90 1.84
N SER A 159 13.10 -10.68 0.81
CA SER A 159 11.79 -10.03 0.96
C SER A 159 10.77 -10.63 0.01
N ILE A 160 9.58 -10.88 0.53
CA ILE A 160 8.39 -11.26 -0.23
C ILE A 160 7.53 -10.01 -0.37
N ILE A 161 7.31 -9.58 -1.60
CA ILE A 161 6.49 -8.41 -1.93
C ILE A 161 5.17 -8.92 -2.51
N VAL A 162 4.07 -8.57 -1.85
CA VAL A 162 2.73 -8.92 -2.32
C VAL A 162 2.05 -7.67 -2.85
N SER A 163 1.73 -7.66 -4.14
CA SER A 163 1.09 -6.54 -4.85
C SER A 163 -0.25 -6.97 -5.48
N GLY A 164 -1.07 -5.99 -5.84
CA GLY A 164 -2.39 -6.19 -6.44
C GLY A 164 -3.41 -5.17 -5.96
N GLU A 165 -4.54 -5.05 -6.66
CA GLU A 165 -5.63 -4.13 -6.29
C GLU A 165 -6.26 -4.46 -4.93
N SER A 166 -7.04 -3.53 -4.37
CA SER A 166 -7.80 -3.83 -3.14
C SER A 166 -8.74 -5.01 -3.37
N GLY A 167 -8.83 -5.93 -2.41
CA GLY A 167 -9.60 -7.18 -2.53
C GLY A 167 -8.86 -8.35 -3.20
N ALA A 168 -7.68 -8.15 -3.79
CA ALA A 168 -6.94 -9.21 -4.49
C ALA A 168 -6.37 -10.34 -3.60
N GLY A 169 -6.48 -10.24 -2.26
CA GLY A 169 -5.96 -11.26 -1.33
C GLY A 169 -4.53 -11.03 -0.82
N LYS A 170 -3.98 -9.82 -0.93
CA LYS A 170 -2.60 -9.48 -0.49
C LYS A 170 -2.31 -9.87 0.96
N THR A 171 -3.15 -9.43 1.89
CA THR A 171 -3.00 -9.71 3.32
C THR A 171 -3.13 -11.19 3.65
N VAL A 172 -3.97 -11.93 2.91
CA VAL A 172 -4.15 -13.38 3.06
C VAL A 172 -2.88 -14.12 2.61
N SER A 173 -2.34 -13.78 1.44
CA SER A 173 -1.08 -14.34 0.95
C SER A 173 0.10 -14.05 1.89
N ALA A 174 0.20 -12.82 2.40
CA ALA A 174 1.21 -12.46 3.39
C ALA A 174 1.08 -13.29 4.68
N LYS A 175 -0.15 -13.52 5.16
CA LYS A 175 -0.44 -14.34 6.35
C LYS A 175 -0.02 -15.80 6.15
N TYR A 176 -0.29 -16.38 4.98
CA TYR A 176 0.14 -17.74 4.67
C TYR A 176 1.66 -17.87 4.52
N ALA A 177 2.34 -16.92 3.90
CA ALA A 177 3.80 -16.89 3.86
C ALA A 177 4.40 -16.85 5.28
N MET A 178 3.86 -16.00 6.17
CA MET A 178 4.28 -15.95 7.57
C MET A 178 4.03 -17.26 8.32
N ARG A 179 2.86 -17.90 8.12
CA ARG A 179 2.53 -19.20 8.71
C ARG A 179 3.51 -20.30 8.26
N PHE A 180 3.93 -20.28 7.00
CA PHE A 180 4.93 -21.22 6.49
C PHE A 180 6.26 -21.09 7.24
N PHE A 181 6.81 -19.87 7.33
CA PHE A 181 8.05 -19.63 8.07
C PHE A 181 7.93 -20.05 9.53
N ALA A 182 6.80 -19.77 10.15
CA ALA A 182 6.54 -20.12 11.53
C ALA A 182 6.60 -21.64 11.78
N THR A 183 6.06 -22.42 10.84
CA THR A 183 6.05 -23.88 10.92
C THR A 183 7.41 -24.50 10.59
N VAL A 184 8.09 -24.04 9.52
CA VAL A 184 9.35 -24.62 9.01
C VAL A 184 10.58 -24.11 9.75
N GLY A 185 10.59 -22.81 10.09
CA GLY A 185 11.70 -22.19 10.79
C GLY A 185 11.88 -22.69 12.23
N GLY A 186 10.85 -23.30 12.83
CA GLY A 186 10.88 -23.71 14.23
C GLY A 186 11.13 -22.54 15.20
N SER A 187 11.11 -22.82 16.50
CA SER A 187 11.44 -21.83 17.53
C SER A 187 12.64 -22.29 18.34
N ALA A 188 13.60 -21.39 18.57
CA ALA A 188 14.80 -21.66 19.38
C ALA A 188 14.47 -21.85 20.88
N SER A 189 13.23 -21.58 21.31
CA SER A 189 12.70 -21.76 22.67
C SER A 189 11.18 -22.04 22.61
N GLU A 190 10.53 -22.48 23.69
CA GLU A 190 9.05 -22.58 23.79
C GLU A 190 8.32 -21.21 23.70
N THR A 191 8.96 -20.18 23.14
CA THR A 191 8.30 -18.92 22.85
C THR A 191 7.45 -19.08 21.61
N ASN A 192 6.12 -18.97 21.80
CA ASN A 192 5.11 -18.93 20.75
C ASN A 192 5.22 -17.63 19.91
N ILE A 193 6.40 -17.32 19.36
CA ILE A 193 6.64 -16.15 18.50
C ILE A 193 5.72 -16.22 17.28
N GLU A 194 5.52 -17.42 16.71
CA GLU A 194 4.52 -17.69 15.68
C GLU A 194 3.14 -17.14 16.06
N ALA A 195 2.60 -17.60 17.19
CA ALA A 195 1.26 -17.22 17.63
C ALA A 195 1.19 -15.70 17.88
N LYS A 196 2.27 -15.09 18.38
CA LYS A 196 2.35 -13.63 18.55
C LYS A 196 2.37 -12.88 17.22
N VAL A 197 3.14 -13.31 16.24
CA VAL A 197 3.16 -12.68 14.91
C VAL A 197 1.77 -12.74 14.29
N LEU A 198 1.11 -13.90 14.33
CA LEU A 198 -0.23 -14.08 13.80
C LEU A 198 -1.29 -13.30 14.60
N ALA A 199 -1.14 -13.20 15.93
CA ALA A 199 -2.03 -12.41 16.79
C ALA A 199 -1.86 -10.89 16.63
N SER A 200 -0.81 -10.41 15.95
CA SER A 200 -0.74 -9.00 15.60
C SER A 200 -1.80 -8.61 14.54
N SER A 201 -2.25 -9.55 13.71
CA SER A 201 -3.17 -9.26 12.60
C SER A 201 -4.52 -8.70 13.06
N PRO A 202 -5.29 -9.32 13.98
CA PRO A 202 -6.57 -8.76 14.44
C PRO A 202 -6.46 -7.32 14.95
N ILE A 203 -5.38 -7.00 15.68
CA ILE A 203 -5.14 -5.64 16.19
C ILE A 203 -4.90 -4.69 15.03
N MET A 204 -4.02 -5.04 14.10
CA MET A 204 -3.65 -4.20 12.97
C MET A 204 -4.80 -4.02 11.98
N GLU A 205 -5.64 -5.04 11.80
CA GLU A 205 -6.87 -4.96 11.01
C GLU A 205 -7.89 -4.05 11.71
N ALA A 206 -8.11 -4.19 13.02
CA ALA A 206 -9.04 -3.33 13.75
C ALA A 206 -8.68 -1.84 13.66
N ILE A 207 -7.40 -1.48 13.81
CA ILE A 207 -6.96 -0.07 13.85
C ILE A 207 -6.47 0.48 12.49
N GLY A 208 -6.37 -0.35 11.47
CA GLY A 208 -5.72 -0.01 10.22
C GLY A 208 -6.48 -0.40 8.96
N ASN A 209 -7.52 -1.23 9.09
CA ASN A 209 -8.41 -1.56 7.98
C ASN A 209 -9.77 -0.87 8.13
N ALA A 210 -10.42 -0.65 7.00
CA ALA A 210 -11.75 -0.08 6.90
C ALA A 210 -12.50 -0.62 5.68
N LYS A 211 -13.83 -0.57 5.72
CA LYS A 211 -14.69 -0.83 4.55
C LYS A 211 -14.54 0.29 3.53
N THR A 212 -14.31 -0.09 2.26
CA THR A 212 -14.48 0.77 1.09
C THR A 212 -15.55 0.20 0.18
N THR A 213 -15.90 0.93 -0.88
CA THR A 213 -16.86 0.47 -1.92
C THR A 213 -16.44 -0.82 -2.65
N ARG A 214 -15.16 -1.22 -2.58
CA ARG A 214 -14.61 -2.38 -3.28
C ARG A 214 -14.21 -3.54 -2.37
N ASN A 215 -14.01 -3.27 -1.09
CA ASN A 215 -13.47 -4.26 -0.15
C ASN A 215 -13.88 -3.91 1.28
N ASP A 216 -14.58 -4.84 1.92
CA ASP A 216 -15.08 -4.66 3.28
C ASP A 216 -14.00 -4.62 4.36
N ASN A 217 -12.80 -5.14 4.09
CA ASN A 217 -11.67 -5.17 5.02
C ASN A 217 -10.38 -4.64 4.34
N SER A 218 -10.46 -3.42 3.79
CA SER A 218 -9.36 -2.79 3.03
C SER A 218 -8.30 -2.21 3.96
N SER A 219 -7.05 -2.68 3.86
CA SER A 219 -5.92 -2.08 4.59
C SER A 219 -5.64 -0.66 4.10
N ARG A 220 -5.67 0.30 5.03
CA ARG A 220 -5.42 1.74 4.77
C ARG A 220 -4.05 2.21 5.26
N PHE A 221 -3.11 1.28 5.34
CA PHE A 221 -1.71 1.51 5.67
C PHE A 221 -0.86 0.39 5.04
N GLY A 222 0.42 0.66 4.79
CA GLY A 222 1.40 -0.35 4.42
C GLY A 222 2.04 -0.99 5.64
N LYS A 223 2.29 -2.29 5.58
CA LYS A 223 2.84 -3.11 6.65
C LYS A 223 4.02 -3.92 6.13
N TYR A 224 5.18 -3.76 6.76
CA TYR A 224 6.36 -4.56 6.48
C TYR A 224 6.77 -5.31 7.75
N ILE A 225 6.64 -6.64 7.72
CA ILE A 225 6.97 -7.50 8.86
C ILE A 225 8.30 -8.19 8.56
N GLN A 226 9.32 -7.87 9.34
CA GLN A 226 10.62 -8.53 9.28
C GLN A 226 10.64 -9.70 10.25
N ILE A 227 10.68 -10.92 9.75
CA ILE A 227 10.87 -12.12 10.57
C ILE A 227 12.36 -12.34 10.73
N GLY A 228 12.85 -12.30 11.97
CA GLY A 228 14.26 -12.45 12.30
C GLY A 228 14.62 -13.90 12.56
N PHE A 229 15.80 -14.30 12.06
CA PHE A 229 16.34 -15.65 12.20
C PHE A 229 17.70 -15.66 12.90
N ASP A 230 18.00 -16.71 13.65
CA ASP A 230 19.33 -16.96 14.22
C ASP A 230 20.30 -17.60 13.20
N LYS A 231 21.52 -17.94 13.65
CA LYS A 231 22.54 -18.60 12.82
C LYS A 231 22.20 -20.02 12.38
N ARG A 232 21.18 -20.64 12.97
CA ARG A 232 20.66 -21.94 12.59
C ARG A 232 19.37 -21.80 11.78
N TYR A 233 19.02 -20.58 11.39
CA TYR A 233 17.80 -20.21 10.69
C TYR A 233 16.52 -20.51 11.48
N HIS A 234 16.58 -20.54 12.81
CA HIS A 234 15.37 -20.57 13.62
C HIS A 234 14.79 -19.18 13.84
N ILE A 235 13.46 -19.09 13.94
CA ILE A 235 12.79 -17.83 14.23
C ILE A 235 13.14 -17.40 15.66
N ILE A 236 13.57 -16.15 15.79
CA ILE A 236 13.89 -15.54 17.09
C ILE A 236 12.93 -14.43 17.48
N GLY A 237 12.24 -13.82 16.52
CA GLY A 237 11.36 -12.68 16.75
C GLY A 237 10.92 -12.04 15.45
N ALA A 238 10.17 -10.94 15.57
CA ALA A 238 9.77 -10.15 14.41
C ALA A 238 9.76 -8.65 14.73
N ASN A 239 9.81 -7.84 13.68
CA ASN A 239 9.69 -6.40 13.78
C ASN A 239 8.79 -5.86 12.66
N MET A 240 7.74 -5.15 13.04
CA MET A 240 6.78 -4.53 12.14
C MET A 240 7.11 -3.06 11.91
N ARG A 241 7.11 -2.65 10.65
CA ARG A 241 7.15 -1.25 10.24
C ARG A 241 5.87 -0.93 9.49
N THR A 242 5.31 0.24 9.78
CA THR A 242 4.07 0.71 9.15
C THR A 242 4.33 1.97 8.35
N TYR A 243 3.60 2.12 7.25
CA TYR A 243 3.79 3.21 6.29
C TYR A 243 2.44 3.79 5.90
N LEU A 244 2.40 5.11 5.68
CA LEU A 244 1.32 5.78 4.96
C LEU A 244 -0.09 5.43 5.48
N LEU A 245 -0.28 5.51 6.80
CA LEU A 245 -1.61 5.43 7.41
C LEU A 245 -2.50 6.54 6.83
N GLU A 246 -3.66 6.18 6.29
CA GLU A 246 -4.65 7.11 5.76
C GLU A 246 -5.33 7.87 6.90
N LYS A 247 -4.68 8.94 7.39
CA LYS A 247 -5.19 9.70 8.54
C LYS A 247 -6.57 10.30 8.30
N SER A 248 -6.87 10.76 7.09
CA SER A 248 -8.15 11.41 6.77
C SER A 248 -9.35 10.50 6.98
N ARG A 249 -9.19 9.18 6.86
CA ARG A 249 -10.20 8.17 7.19
C ARG A 249 -10.81 8.36 8.58
N VAL A 250 -10.03 8.87 9.53
CA VAL A 250 -10.46 9.12 10.92
C VAL A 250 -11.60 10.14 10.99
N VAL A 251 -11.62 11.11 10.07
CA VAL A 251 -12.49 12.29 10.14
C VAL A 251 -13.45 12.42 8.96
N PHE A 252 -13.28 11.60 7.93
CA PHE A 252 -14.06 11.65 6.70
C PHE A 252 -14.24 10.24 6.11
N GLN A 253 -15.44 9.97 5.61
CA GLN A 253 -15.79 8.76 4.84
C GLN A 253 -16.68 9.16 3.66
N ALA A 254 -16.43 8.58 2.48
CA ALA A 254 -17.35 8.72 1.35
C ALA A 254 -18.59 7.83 1.55
N GLU A 255 -19.60 8.01 0.69
CA GLU A 255 -20.80 7.16 0.67
C GLU A 255 -20.42 5.67 0.58
N ASP A 256 -21.11 4.84 1.36
CA ASP A 256 -20.88 3.40 1.55
C ASP A 256 -19.52 2.98 2.14
N GLU A 257 -18.69 3.93 2.59
CA GLU A 257 -17.43 3.65 3.29
C GLU A 257 -17.57 3.77 4.82
N ARG A 258 -16.68 3.08 5.55
CA ARG A 258 -16.57 3.19 7.01
C ARG A 258 -15.28 3.87 7.44
N ASN A 259 -15.25 4.31 8.70
CA ASN A 259 -13.99 4.58 9.43
C ASN A 259 -13.29 3.24 9.77
N TYR A 260 -12.14 3.29 10.46
CA TYR A 260 -11.45 2.10 10.94
C TYR A 260 -12.35 1.21 11.81
N HIS A 261 -12.24 -0.12 11.66
CA HIS A 261 -13.14 -1.07 12.29
C HIS A 261 -13.24 -0.90 13.81
N ILE A 262 -12.14 -0.56 14.49
CA ILE A 262 -12.08 -0.41 15.94
C ILE A 262 -13.11 0.59 16.50
N PHE A 263 -13.50 1.62 15.74
CA PHE A 263 -14.53 2.57 16.18
C PHE A 263 -15.89 1.89 16.33
N TYR A 264 -16.28 1.07 15.35
CA TYR A 264 -17.56 0.37 15.33
C TYR A 264 -17.57 -0.81 16.30
N GLN A 265 -16.45 -1.55 16.38
CA GLN A 265 -16.22 -2.59 17.39
C GLN A 265 -16.43 -2.04 18.82
N LEU A 266 -15.93 -0.84 19.08
CA LEU A 266 -16.07 -0.18 20.38
C LEU A 266 -17.52 0.31 20.62
N CYS A 267 -18.17 0.92 19.63
CA CYS A 267 -19.58 1.32 19.72
C CYS A 267 -20.52 0.12 19.92
N ALA A 268 -20.30 -0.99 19.19
CA ALA A 268 -21.06 -2.24 19.35
C ALA A 268 -20.92 -2.81 20.77
N SER A 269 -19.78 -2.58 21.41
CA SER A 269 -19.47 -3.01 22.77
C SER A 269 -19.86 -2.00 23.86
N ALA A 270 -20.47 -0.85 23.52
CA ALA A 270 -20.73 0.26 24.45
C ALA A 270 -21.60 -0.12 25.67
N SER A 271 -22.44 -1.16 25.55
CA SER A 271 -23.31 -1.63 26.63
C SER A 271 -22.57 -2.36 27.77
N LEU A 272 -21.30 -2.74 27.55
CA LEU A 272 -20.49 -3.44 28.53
C LEU A 272 -20.28 -2.58 29.79
N PRO A 273 -20.43 -3.14 31.02
CA PRO A 273 -20.30 -2.38 32.26
C PRO A 273 -19.01 -1.58 32.39
N GLU A 274 -17.89 -2.12 31.92
CA GLU A 274 -16.57 -1.48 31.95
C GLU A 274 -16.42 -0.28 30.99
N PHE A 275 -17.33 -0.13 30.01
CA PHE A 275 -17.28 0.94 29.01
C PHE A 275 -18.33 2.04 29.20
N LYS A 276 -19.14 1.97 30.26
CA LYS A 276 -20.13 3.01 30.56
C LYS A 276 -19.50 4.39 30.73
N ASP A 277 -18.32 4.46 31.33
CA ASP A 277 -17.57 5.70 31.53
C ASP A 277 -16.99 6.27 30.23
N LEU A 278 -17.06 5.53 29.11
CA LEU A 278 -16.63 6.00 27.80
C LEU A 278 -17.65 6.93 27.13
N GLY A 279 -18.89 7.00 27.63
CA GLY A 279 -19.93 7.87 27.05
C GLY A 279 -20.37 7.45 25.65
N LEU A 280 -20.15 6.20 25.26
CA LEU A 280 -20.43 5.70 23.92
C LEU A 280 -21.89 5.26 23.75
N THR A 281 -22.42 5.49 22.55
CA THR A 281 -23.73 5.03 22.08
C THR A 281 -23.55 4.25 20.77
N CYS A 282 -24.54 4.25 19.87
CA CYS A 282 -24.41 3.55 18.58
C CYS A 282 -23.54 4.34 17.59
N ALA A 283 -23.02 3.65 16.56
CA ALA A 283 -22.08 4.26 15.61
C ALA A 283 -22.72 5.38 14.76
N GLU A 284 -24.03 5.39 14.62
CA GLU A 284 -24.79 6.40 13.89
C GLU A 284 -24.78 7.76 14.59
N ASP A 285 -24.65 7.76 15.92
CA ASP A 285 -24.69 8.98 16.73
C ASP A 285 -23.40 9.81 16.61
N PHE A 286 -22.29 9.20 16.18
CA PHE A 286 -21.00 9.88 16.08
C PHE A 286 -20.68 10.31 14.65
N PHE A 287 -20.35 11.60 14.49
CA PHE A 287 -20.05 12.21 13.20
C PHE A 287 -18.90 11.50 12.46
N TYR A 288 -17.88 11.02 13.19
CA TYR A 288 -16.74 10.32 12.58
C TYR A 288 -17.02 8.86 12.17
N THR A 289 -18.21 8.32 12.43
CA THR A 289 -18.58 6.95 12.02
C THR A 289 -19.82 6.89 11.15
N SER A 290 -20.61 7.97 11.07
CA SER A 290 -21.89 8.00 10.34
C SER A 290 -21.87 8.66 8.96
N GLN A 291 -20.79 9.35 8.57
CA GLN A 291 -20.72 10.11 7.31
C GLN A 291 -20.97 9.26 6.06
N GLY A 292 -20.49 8.01 6.03
CA GLY A 292 -20.66 7.13 4.88
C GLY A 292 -22.03 6.47 4.77
N GLY A 293 -22.94 6.68 5.72
CA GLY A 293 -24.31 6.12 5.69
C GLY A 293 -24.42 4.61 5.96
N SER A 294 -23.31 3.86 5.96
CA SER A 294 -23.26 2.42 6.22
C SER A 294 -22.42 2.11 7.46
N THR A 295 -23.07 1.91 8.61
CA THR A 295 -22.39 1.57 9.88
C THR A 295 -22.18 0.06 10.09
N SER A 296 -22.88 -0.79 9.34
CA SER A 296 -22.76 -2.26 9.39
C SER A 296 -22.13 -2.83 8.12
N ILE A 297 -21.61 -4.05 8.22
CA ILE A 297 -21.08 -4.85 7.12
C ILE A 297 -21.82 -6.19 7.14
N ASP A 298 -22.27 -6.66 5.98
CA ASP A 298 -23.00 -7.93 5.91
C ASP A 298 -22.13 -9.11 6.37
N GLY A 299 -22.68 -9.96 7.23
CA GLY A 299 -21.96 -11.11 7.79
C GLY A 299 -20.87 -10.80 8.83
N VAL A 300 -20.67 -9.53 9.23
CA VAL A 300 -19.68 -9.15 10.25
C VAL A 300 -20.36 -8.77 11.56
N ASP A 301 -19.89 -9.34 12.67
CA ASP A 301 -20.26 -8.95 14.02
C ASP A 301 -19.12 -8.14 14.67
N ASP A 302 -19.31 -6.82 14.72
CA ASP A 302 -18.34 -5.88 15.29
C ASP A 302 -18.08 -6.14 16.80
N ALA A 303 -19.04 -6.69 17.56
CA ALA A 303 -18.83 -7.00 18.98
C ALA A 303 -17.97 -8.27 19.16
N ASP A 304 -18.21 -9.31 18.36
CA ASP A 304 -17.37 -10.51 18.36
C ASP A 304 -15.95 -10.20 17.89
N ASP A 305 -15.80 -9.35 16.87
CA ASP A 305 -14.48 -8.91 16.39
C ASP A 305 -13.74 -8.03 17.42
N PHE A 306 -14.47 -7.28 18.23
CA PHE A 306 -13.88 -6.56 19.36
C PHE A 306 -13.27 -7.53 20.39
N GLU A 307 -13.96 -8.64 20.70
CA GLU A 307 -13.44 -9.64 21.65
C GLU A 307 -12.18 -10.33 21.09
N LYS A 308 -12.14 -10.64 19.79
CA LYS A 308 -10.93 -11.12 19.12
C LYS A 308 -9.77 -10.12 19.26
N THR A 309 -10.06 -8.83 19.12
CA THR A 309 -9.07 -7.74 19.29
C THR A 309 -8.54 -7.67 20.73
N ARG A 310 -9.40 -7.74 21.75
CA ARG A 310 -9.00 -7.80 23.17
C ARG A 310 -8.14 -9.03 23.48
N HIS A 311 -8.55 -10.18 22.95
CA HIS A 311 -7.80 -11.42 23.11
C HIS A 311 -6.41 -11.31 22.49
N ALA A 312 -6.30 -10.77 21.28
CA ALA A 312 -5.04 -10.51 20.60
C ALA A 312 -4.12 -9.56 21.39
N PHE A 313 -4.66 -8.46 21.93
CA PHE A 313 -3.90 -7.55 22.81
C PHE A 313 -3.33 -8.29 24.03
N THR A 314 -4.16 -9.13 24.65
CA THR A 314 -3.77 -9.93 25.82
C THR A 314 -2.67 -10.93 25.48
N LEU A 315 -2.76 -11.62 24.33
CA LEU A 315 -1.72 -12.55 23.86
C LEU A 315 -0.37 -11.86 23.62
N LEU A 316 -0.40 -10.62 23.14
CA LEU A 316 0.79 -9.78 22.97
C LEU A 316 1.26 -9.10 24.27
N GLY A 317 0.65 -9.40 25.41
CA GLY A 317 1.07 -8.89 26.71
C GLY A 317 0.69 -7.43 26.97
N VAL A 318 -0.26 -6.88 26.20
CA VAL A 318 -0.84 -5.57 26.49
C VAL A 318 -1.81 -5.72 27.66
N LYS A 319 -1.45 -5.14 28.82
CA LYS A 319 -2.25 -5.20 30.04
C LYS A 319 -3.63 -4.57 29.84
N GLU A 320 -4.64 -5.09 30.54
CA GLU A 320 -6.01 -4.54 30.51
C GLU A 320 -6.07 -3.04 30.80
N SER A 321 -5.22 -2.54 31.71
CA SER A 321 -5.12 -1.10 32.00
C SER A 321 -4.69 -0.27 30.78
N HIS A 322 -3.80 -0.81 29.95
CA HIS A 322 -3.40 -0.16 28.69
C HIS A 322 -4.47 -0.35 27.61
N GLN A 323 -5.11 -1.52 27.53
CA GLN A 323 -6.23 -1.73 26.59
C GLN A 323 -7.35 -0.71 26.85
N MET A 324 -7.76 -0.54 28.11
CA MET A 324 -8.75 0.46 28.50
C MET A 324 -8.30 1.90 28.15
N ALA A 325 -7.01 2.22 28.31
CA ALA A 325 -6.48 3.53 27.91
C ALA A 325 -6.52 3.75 26.39
N ILE A 326 -6.24 2.72 25.58
CA ILE A 326 -6.42 2.74 24.12
C ILE A 326 -7.89 3.06 23.80
N PHE A 327 -8.82 2.32 24.39
CA PHE A 327 -10.26 2.49 24.14
C PHE A 327 -10.77 3.87 24.58
N ARG A 328 -10.27 4.41 25.69
CA ARG A 328 -10.56 5.80 26.13
C ARG A 328 -10.12 6.83 25.10
N ILE A 329 -8.94 6.67 24.50
CA ILE A 329 -8.44 7.60 23.48
C ILE A 329 -9.28 7.51 22.21
N ILE A 330 -9.67 6.30 21.79
CA ILE A 330 -10.54 6.08 20.63
C ILE A 330 -11.93 6.69 20.86
N ALA A 331 -12.53 6.45 22.03
CA ALA A 331 -13.80 7.07 22.41
C ALA A 331 -13.70 8.60 22.44
N ALA A 332 -12.61 9.16 22.99
CA ALA A 332 -12.39 10.60 22.99
C ALA A 332 -12.37 11.18 21.56
N ILE A 333 -11.76 10.49 20.60
CA ILE A 333 -11.78 10.93 19.18
C ILE A 333 -13.21 11.00 18.64
N LEU A 334 -14.09 10.05 18.98
CA LEU A 334 -15.50 10.09 18.58
C LEU A 334 -16.22 11.30 19.17
N HIS A 335 -16.07 11.55 20.48
CA HIS A 335 -16.64 12.74 21.11
C HIS A 335 -16.09 14.04 20.50
N LEU A 336 -14.80 14.10 20.19
CA LEU A 336 -14.19 15.27 19.55
C LEU A 336 -14.88 15.62 18.21
N GLY A 337 -15.31 14.61 17.43
CA GLY A 337 -16.01 14.80 16.16
C GLY A 337 -17.41 15.39 16.29
N ASN A 338 -18.05 15.21 17.44
CA ASN A 338 -19.43 15.61 17.72
C ASN A 338 -19.57 16.99 18.35
N LEU A 339 -18.46 17.68 18.61
CA LEU A 339 -18.50 19.02 19.20
C LEU A 339 -19.30 20.00 18.33
N GLU A 340 -20.25 20.69 18.96
CA GLU A 340 -21.03 21.75 18.31
C GLU A 340 -20.28 23.09 18.40
N ILE A 341 -20.10 23.73 17.25
CA ILE A 341 -19.35 24.99 17.12
C ILE A 341 -20.33 26.06 16.64
N GLU A 342 -20.55 27.08 17.47
CA GLU A 342 -21.46 28.19 17.15
C GLU A 342 -20.70 29.36 16.53
N SER A 343 -21.18 29.89 15.41
CA SER A 343 -20.62 31.10 14.80
C SER A 343 -21.07 32.34 15.57
N GLU A 344 -20.15 33.27 15.81
CA GLU A 344 -20.51 34.63 16.23
C GLU A 344 -21.09 35.43 15.06
N ARG A 345 -21.70 36.60 15.35
CA ARG A 345 -22.49 37.40 14.39
C ARG A 345 -21.71 37.88 13.16
N ASP A 346 -20.39 37.98 13.25
CA ASP A 346 -19.50 38.45 12.17
C ASP A 346 -18.90 37.32 11.32
N GLY A 347 -19.07 36.05 11.73
CA GLY A 347 -18.50 34.88 11.06
C GLY A 347 -16.97 34.74 11.18
N GLU A 348 -16.29 35.67 11.87
CA GLU A 348 -14.84 35.65 12.06
C GLU A 348 -14.43 34.97 13.37
N ALA A 349 -15.34 34.88 14.33
CA ALA A 349 -15.18 34.19 15.60
C ALA A 349 -16.22 33.08 15.79
N CYS A 350 -15.91 32.14 16.66
CA CYS A 350 -16.82 31.09 17.09
C CYS A 350 -16.66 30.82 18.59
N SER A 351 -17.71 30.25 19.16
CA SER A 351 -17.77 29.83 20.55
C SER A 351 -18.25 28.38 20.65
N MET A 352 -17.97 27.77 21.79
CA MET A 352 -18.44 26.44 22.15
C MET A 352 -19.07 26.53 23.53
N SER A 353 -20.13 25.77 23.79
CA SER A 353 -20.72 25.72 25.12
C SER A 353 -19.75 25.09 26.11
N SER A 354 -19.59 25.70 27.30
CA SER A 354 -18.86 25.07 28.41
C SER A 354 -19.61 23.87 29.00
N GLU A 355 -20.90 23.74 28.67
CA GLU A 355 -21.77 22.65 29.12
C GLU A 355 -21.91 21.54 28.06
N ASP A 356 -21.17 21.63 26.95
CA ASP A 356 -21.16 20.62 25.89
C ASP A 356 -20.75 19.24 26.44
N GLU A 357 -21.63 18.26 26.28
CA GLU A 357 -21.46 16.90 26.79
C GLU A 357 -20.29 16.16 26.12
N HIS A 358 -20.08 16.37 24.82
CA HIS A 358 -18.98 15.75 24.10
C HIS A 358 -17.62 16.35 24.50
N LEU A 359 -17.57 17.65 24.78
CA LEU A 359 -16.38 18.31 25.32
C LEU A 359 -16.04 17.79 26.72
N ASN A 360 -17.06 17.61 27.57
CA ASN A 360 -16.91 17.02 28.89
C ASN A 360 -16.33 15.60 28.82
N HIS A 361 -16.90 14.74 27.96
CA HIS A 361 -16.40 13.39 27.73
C HIS A 361 -14.97 13.40 27.17
N PHE A 362 -14.70 14.17 26.12
CA PHE A 362 -13.36 14.29 25.53
C PHE A 362 -12.30 14.67 26.57
N CYS A 363 -12.56 15.72 27.35
CA CYS A 363 -11.61 16.20 28.35
C CYS A 363 -11.45 15.22 29.52
N GLY A 364 -12.55 14.58 29.96
CA GLY A 364 -12.54 13.58 31.02
C GLY A 364 -11.79 12.30 30.65
N LEU A 365 -12.00 11.81 29.42
CA LEU A 365 -11.35 10.60 28.88
C LEU A 365 -9.86 10.77 28.62
N LEU A 366 -9.45 11.98 28.20
CA LEU A 366 -8.04 12.31 28.03
C LEU A 366 -7.40 12.91 29.27
N GLY A 367 -8.16 13.17 30.34
CA GLY A 367 -7.65 13.72 31.59
C GLY A 367 -7.04 15.11 31.44
N VAL A 368 -7.58 15.95 30.55
CA VAL A 368 -7.10 17.30 30.26
C VAL A 368 -8.01 18.38 30.86
N GLU A 369 -7.51 19.61 30.94
CA GLU A 369 -8.28 20.73 31.50
C GLU A 369 -9.22 21.32 30.45
N GLN A 370 -10.51 21.31 30.77
CA GLN A 370 -11.59 21.64 29.82
C GLN A 370 -11.56 23.10 29.38
N GLY A 371 -11.32 24.05 30.28
CA GLY A 371 -11.31 25.48 29.95
C GLY A 371 -10.20 25.85 28.97
N GLN A 372 -8.99 25.30 29.16
CA GLN A 372 -7.88 25.43 28.22
C GLN A 372 -8.23 24.79 26.88
N MET A 373 -8.78 23.56 26.88
CA MET A 373 -9.11 22.89 25.62
C MET A 373 -10.17 23.66 24.82
N GLN A 374 -11.25 24.08 25.47
CA GLN A 374 -12.29 24.93 24.88
C GLN A 374 -11.70 26.21 24.29
N HIS A 375 -10.82 26.89 25.03
CA HIS A 375 -10.16 28.11 24.55
C HIS A 375 -9.31 27.84 23.30
N TRP A 376 -8.42 26.85 23.33
CA TRP A 376 -7.46 26.59 22.26
C TRP A 376 -8.04 25.81 21.07
N LEU A 377 -9.27 25.29 21.16
CA LEU A 377 -10.03 24.85 19.99
C LEU A 377 -10.52 26.04 19.14
N CYS A 378 -10.97 27.12 19.78
CA CYS A 378 -11.49 28.31 19.10
C CYS A 378 -10.45 29.41 18.81
N HIS A 379 -9.23 29.27 19.33
CA HIS A 379 -8.19 30.29 19.25
C HIS A 379 -6.85 29.71 18.81
N ARG A 380 -6.08 30.52 18.09
CA ARG A 380 -4.69 30.21 17.73
C ARG A 380 -3.73 31.28 18.19
N LYS A 381 -2.54 30.86 18.58
CA LYS A 381 -1.44 31.75 18.93
C LYS A 381 -0.65 32.14 17.68
N LEU A 382 -0.35 33.43 17.54
CA LEU A 382 0.45 33.98 16.46
C LEU A 382 1.66 34.67 17.07
N VAL A 383 2.84 34.12 16.76
CA VAL A 383 4.13 34.63 17.25
C VAL A 383 4.81 35.39 16.13
N THR A 384 5.10 36.67 16.36
CA THR A 384 5.91 37.52 15.48
C THR A 384 7.24 37.84 16.16
N THR A 385 8.16 38.47 15.42
CA THR A 385 9.47 38.87 15.98
C THR A 385 9.35 39.84 17.16
N ALA A 386 8.28 40.64 17.22
CA ALA A 386 8.08 41.66 18.24
C ALA A 386 7.10 41.22 19.34
N GLU A 387 6.02 40.52 18.97
CA GLU A 387 4.88 40.28 19.87
C GLU A 387 4.23 38.91 19.64
N THR A 388 3.54 38.41 20.67
CA THR A 388 2.69 37.23 20.59
C THR A 388 1.25 37.64 20.86
N TYR A 389 0.35 37.35 19.93
CA TYR A 389 -1.07 37.63 20.06
C TYR A 389 -1.90 36.35 19.86
N VAL A 390 -3.08 36.32 20.46
CA VAL A 390 -4.06 35.25 20.29
C VAL A 390 -5.16 35.77 19.38
N LYS A 391 -5.53 34.98 18.37
CA LYS A 391 -6.59 35.33 17.42
C LYS A 391 -7.67 34.24 17.43
N SER A 392 -8.92 34.66 17.48
CA SER A 392 -10.08 33.78 17.28
C SER A 392 -10.09 33.20 15.87
N MET A 393 -10.75 32.05 15.73
CA MET A 393 -10.85 31.30 14.50
C MET A 393 -12.30 31.26 14.01
N SER A 394 -12.49 31.23 12.69
CA SER A 394 -13.82 31.00 12.11
C SER A 394 -14.24 29.55 12.29
N VAL A 395 -15.54 29.25 12.15
CA VAL A 395 -16.08 27.88 12.28
C VAL A 395 -15.31 26.89 11.40
N GLN A 396 -15.07 27.22 10.13
CA GLN A 396 -14.32 26.36 9.22
C GLN A 396 -12.90 26.09 9.73
N GLN A 397 -12.22 27.11 10.25
CA GLN A 397 -10.87 26.95 10.79
C GLN A 397 -10.86 26.04 12.02
N VAL A 398 -11.88 26.13 12.88
CA VAL A 398 -12.02 25.27 14.07
C VAL A 398 -12.33 23.84 13.68
N VAL A 399 -13.26 23.60 12.74
CA VAL A 399 -13.55 22.26 12.21
C VAL A 399 -12.27 21.61 11.66
N ASN A 400 -11.50 22.37 10.88
CA ASN A 400 -10.23 21.88 10.32
C ASN A 400 -9.21 21.58 11.42
N ALA A 401 -9.09 22.45 12.43
CA ALA A 401 -8.19 22.25 13.57
C ALA A 401 -8.57 21.03 14.42
N ARG A 402 -9.87 20.87 14.71
CA ARG A 402 -10.45 19.72 15.41
C ARG A 402 -10.17 18.41 14.66
N ASN A 403 -10.40 18.41 13.34
CA ASN A 403 -10.10 17.27 12.50
C ASN A 403 -8.58 16.97 12.45
N ALA A 404 -7.73 17.99 12.39
CA ALA A 404 -6.28 17.82 12.47
C ALA A 404 -5.84 17.21 13.81
N LEU A 405 -6.43 17.66 14.92
CA LEU A 405 -6.19 17.12 16.25
C LEU A 405 -6.62 15.64 16.35
N ALA A 406 -7.83 15.30 15.88
CA ALA A 406 -8.33 13.93 15.84
C ALA A 406 -7.39 12.98 15.07
N LYS A 407 -7.01 13.37 13.85
CA LYS A 407 -6.04 12.66 13.00
C LYS A 407 -4.70 12.46 13.72
N HIS A 408 -4.22 13.48 14.42
CA HIS A 408 -2.94 13.42 15.11
C HIS A 408 -2.98 12.50 16.32
N ILE A 409 -4.03 12.58 17.16
CA ILE A 409 -4.22 11.68 18.30
C ILE A 409 -4.26 10.23 17.81
N TYR A 410 -5.05 9.95 16.75
CA TYR A 410 -5.14 8.60 16.18
C TYR A 410 -3.80 8.11 15.64
N ALA A 411 -3.06 8.95 14.92
CA ALA A 411 -1.76 8.58 14.37
C ALA A 411 -0.72 8.27 15.47
N GLN A 412 -0.70 9.05 16.57
CA GLN A 412 0.17 8.75 17.72
C GLN A 412 -0.24 7.45 18.41
N LEU A 413 -1.54 7.23 18.61
CA LEU A 413 -2.05 6.00 19.19
C LEU A 413 -1.68 4.77 18.34
N PHE A 414 -1.87 4.86 17.03
CA PHE A 414 -1.48 3.82 16.06
C PHE A 414 0.02 3.51 16.18
N GLY A 415 0.87 4.55 16.17
CA GLY A 415 2.32 4.39 16.35
C GLY A 415 2.68 3.72 17.68
N TRP A 416 2.03 4.11 18.78
CA TRP A 416 2.24 3.52 20.10
C TRP A 416 1.83 2.04 20.16
N ILE A 417 0.73 1.67 19.50
CA ILE A 417 0.28 0.26 19.43
C ILE A 417 1.31 -0.57 18.66
N VAL A 418 1.76 -0.09 17.50
CA VAL A 418 2.81 -0.76 16.70
C VAL A 418 4.10 -0.93 17.52
N GLN A 419 4.51 0.08 18.28
CA GLN A 419 5.66 -0.03 19.18
C GLN A 419 5.46 -1.10 20.26
N HIS A 420 4.25 -1.23 20.83
CA HIS A 420 3.95 -2.26 21.84
C HIS A 420 3.92 -3.66 21.24
N ILE A 421 3.35 -3.82 20.04
CA ILE A 421 3.44 -5.07 19.27
C ILE A 421 4.92 -5.43 19.05
N ASN A 422 5.74 -4.48 18.60
CA ASN A 422 7.17 -4.72 18.39
C ASN A 422 7.90 -5.11 19.68
N LYS A 423 7.58 -4.48 20.83
CA LYS A 423 8.13 -4.90 22.13
C LYS A 423 7.78 -6.35 22.48
N ALA A 424 6.59 -6.82 22.11
CA ALA A 424 6.12 -8.18 22.36
C ALA A 424 6.75 -9.22 21.43
N LEU A 425 7.11 -8.80 20.20
CA LEU A 425 7.76 -9.61 19.17
C LEU A 425 9.30 -9.55 19.22
N HIS A 426 9.85 -8.59 19.97
CA HIS A 426 11.29 -8.39 20.09
C HIS A 426 11.96 -9.53 20.86
N THR A 427 13.22 -9.78 20.51
CA THR A 427 14.06 -10.79 21.13
C THR A 427 15.41 -10.21 21.51
N THR A 428 15.98 -10.72 22.60
CA THR A 428 17.34 -10.36 23.03
C THR A 428 18.40 -11.11 22.23
N VAL A 429 18.02 -12.15 21.50
CA VAL A 429 18.93 -12.91 20.63
C VAL A 429 19.31 -12.04 19.43
N LYS A 430 20.61 -11.99 19.12
CA LYS A 430 21.10 -11.21 17.97
C LYS A 430 20.62 -11.85 16.67
N GLN A 431 19.89 -11.08 15.88
CA GLN A 431 19.47 -11.45 14.53
C GLN A 431 20.67 -11.71 13.62
N HIS A 432 20.63 -12.84 12.91
CA HIS A 432 21.60 -13.20 11.88
C HIS A 432 21.13 -12.75 10.50
N SER A 433 19.91 -13.13 10.13
CA SER A 433 19.26 -12.80 8.86
C SER A 433 17.77 -12.49 9.08
N PHE A 434 17.09 -11.97 8.06
CA PHE A 434 15.64 -11.79 8.07
C PHE A 434 14.99 -12.07 6.72
N ILE A 435 13.71 -12.40 6.77
CA ILE A 435 12.81 -12.36 5.62
C ILE A 435 11.74 -11.30 5.89
N GLY A 436 11.63 -10.32 5.01
CA GLY A 436 10.65 -9.24 5.11
C GLY A 436 9.41 -9.55 4.28
N VAL A 437 8.22 -9.50 4.87
CA VAL A 437 6.96 -9.62 4.13
C VAL A 437 6.32 -8.24 4.01
N LEU A 438 6.19 -7.74 2.79
CA LEU A 438 5.57 -6.46 2.49
C LEU A 438 4.12 -6.66 2.03
N ASP A 439 3.20 -6.10 2.81
CA ASP A 439 1.76 -6.05 2.58
C ASP A 439 1.36 -4.56 2.54
N ILE A 440 1.20 -4.02 1.34
CA ILE A 440 0.83 -2.61 1.13
C ILE A 440 -0.52 -2.53 0.41
N TYR A 441 -1.24 -1.44 0.61
CA TYR A 441 -2.45 -1.16 -0.16
C TYR A 441 -2.19 -1.20 -1.67
N GLY A 442 -3.21 -1.58 -2.43
CA GLY A 442 -3.13 -1.67 -3.88
C GLY A 442 -3.19 -0.31 -4.57
N PHE A 443 -3.07 -0.31 -5.89
CA PHE A 443 -3.45 0.83 -6.72
C PHE A 443 -4.96 1.10 -6.58
N GLU A 444 -5.37 2.37 -6.52
CA GLU A 444 -6.76 2.76 -6.28
C GLU A 444 -7.23 3.86 -7.24
N THR A 445 -8.38 3.61 -7.85
CA THR A 445 -9.09 4.59 -8.70
C THR A 445 -10.57 4.50 -8.38
N PHE A 446 -11.15 5.57 -7.83
CA PHE A 446 -12.57 5.73 -7.57
C PHE A 446 -13.19 6.78 -8.50
N GLU A 447 -14.51 6.99 -8.40
CA GLU A 447 -15.20 8.07 -9.13
C GLU A 447 -14.68 9.46 -8.72
N VAL A 448 -14.33 9.63 -7.44
CA VAL A 448 -13.74 10.85 -6.88
C VAL A 448 -12.43 10.51 -6.19
N ASN A 449 -11.30 10.83 -6.81
CA ASN A 449 -9.97 10.64 -6.22
C ASN A 449 -9.46 11.94 -5.61
N SER A 450 -8.86 11.85 -4.42
CA SER A 450 -8.28 12.99 -3.72
C SER A 450 -6.80 12.74 -3.37
N PHE A 451 -6.26 13.52 -2.44
CA PHE A 451 -4.86 13.47 -2.01
C PHE A 451 -4.44 12.09 -1.50
N GLU A 452 -5.35 11.36 -0.87
CA GLU A 452 -5.12 10.02 -0.34
C GLU A 452 -4.80 9.02 -1.45
N GLN A 453 -5.68 8.94 -2.46
CA GLN A 453 -5.45 8.08 -3.64
C GLN A 453 -4.18 8.50 -4.37
N PHE A 454 -3.90 9.80 -4.46
CA PHE A 454 -2.67 10.30 -5.07
C PHE A 454 -1.41 9.78 -4.34
N CYS A 455 -1.38 9.84 -3.01
CA CYS A 455 -0.28 9.28 -2.22
C CYS A 455 -0.18 7.75 -2.36
N ILE A 456 -1.32 7.06 -2.40
CA ILE A 456 -1.40 5.61 -2.57
C ILE A 456 -0.82 5.18 -3.93
N ASN A 457 -1.25 5.83 -5.00
CA ASN A 457 -0.83 5.51 -6.35
C ASN A 457 0.64 5.89 -6.59
N TYR A 458 1.14 6.97 -5.98
CA TYR A 458 2.57 7.29 -5.99
C TYR A 458 3.42 6.23 -5.28
N ALA A 459 2.96 5.68 -4.14
CA ALA A 459 3.66 4.58 -3.47
C ALA A 459 3.69 3.32 -4.35
N ASN A 460 2.60 3.01 -5.05
CA ASN A 460 2.55 1.91 -6.02
C ASN A 460 3.51 2.14 -7.20
N GLU A 461 3.63 3.38 -7.69
CA GLU A 461 4.61 3.75 -8.73
C GLU A 461 6.05 3.42 -8.29
N LYS A 462 6.38 3.69 -7.03
CA LYS A 462 7.70 3.34 -6.44
C LYS A 462 7.92 1.84 -6.33
N LEU A 463 6.90 1.08 -5.96
CA LEU A 463 6.98 -0.38 -5.90
C LEU A 463 7.16 -0.98 -7.30
N GLN A 464 6.44 -0.44 -8.29
CA GLN A 464 6.58 -0.86 -9.68
C GLN A 464 7.99 -0.56 -10.22
N GLN A 465 8.58 0.58 -9.85
CA GLN A 465 9.96 0.89 -10.23
C GLN A 465 10.96 -0.13 -9.66
N GLN A 466 10.78 -0.54 -8.39
CA GLN A 466 11.62 -1.58 -7.78
C GLN A 466 11.44 -2.92 -8.50
N PHE A 467 10.20 -3.29 -8.83
CA PHE A 467 9.92 -4.49 -9.61
C PHE A 467 10.61 -4.45 -10.97
N ASN A 468 10.43 -3.39 -11.75
CA ASN A 468 11.03 -3.24 -13.08
C ASN A 468 12.57 -3.28 -13.00
N SER A 469 13.17 -2.63 -12.00
CA SER A 469 14.62 -2.67 -11.80
C SER A 469 15.12 -4.05 -11.38
N HIS A 470 14.35 -4.83 -10.62
CA HIS A 470 14.78 -6.15 -10.18
C HIS A 470 14.65 -7.18 -11.30
N VAL A 471 13.47 -7.27 -11.93
CA VAL A 471 13.17 -8.25 -12.97
C VAL A 471 14.00 -7.99 -14.22
N PHE A 472 14.05 -6.74 -14.70
CA PHE A 472 14.69 -6.48 -15.99
C PHE A 472 16.14 -6.04 -15.83
N LYS A 473 16.41 -5.06 -14.98
CA LYS A 473 17.74 -4.43 -14.95
C LYS A 473 18.80 -5.32 -14.29
N LEU A 474 18.50 -5.92 -13.14
CA LEU A 474 19.47 -6.75 -12.42
C LEU A 474 19.72 -8.10 -13.10
N GLU A 475 18.70 -8.73 -13.69
CA GLU A 475 18.90 -9.96 -14.47
C GLU A 475 19.75 -9.70 -15.72
N GLN A 476 19.49 -8.60 -16.45
CA GLN A 476 20.30 -8.22 -17.60
C GLN A 476 21.77 -7.98 -17.23
N GLU A 477 22.02 -7.30 -16.09
CA GLU A 477 23.37 -7.10 -15.57
C GLU A 477 24.07 -8.44 -15.24
N GLU A 478 23.35 -9.45 -14.74
CA GLU A 478 23.92 -10.77 -14.46
C GLU A 478 24.18 -11.58 -15.74
N TYR A 479 23.26 -11.60 -16.71
CA TYR A 479 23.48 -12.26 -18.02
C TYR A 479 24.71 -11.69 -18.75
N MET A 480 24.87 -10.36 -18.71
CA MET A 480 26.06 -9.70 -19.26
C MET A 480 27.34 -10.11 -18.53
N LYS A 481 27.27 -10.26 -17.20
CA LYS A 481 28.41 -10.68 -16.36
C LYS A 481 28.80 -12.14 -16.57
N GLU A 482 27.84 -13.01 -16.86
CA GLU A 482 28.07 -14.42 -17.22
C GLU A 482 28.53 -14.62 -18.67
N GLY A 483 28.55 -13.55 -19.48
CA GLY A 483 28.98 -13.59 -20.88
C GLY A 483 27.95 -14.26 -21.80
N ILE A 484 26.69 -14.35 -21.36
CA ILE A 484 25.59 -14.91 -22.15
C ILE A 484 25.12 -13.85 -23.17
N PRO A 485 25.09 -14.16 -24.48
CA PRO A 485 24.59 -13.24 -25.49
C PRO A 485 23.12 -12.90 -25.22
N TRP A 486 22.86 -11.66 -24.79
CA TRP A 486 21.52 -11.19 -24.43
C TRP A 486 21.04 -10.09 -25.37
N THR A 487 19.80 -10.25 -25.87
CA THR A 487 19.05 -9.21 -26.58
C THR A 487 18.35 -8.35 -25.54
N LEU A 488 18.64 -7.03 -25.49
CA LEU A 488 17.96 -6.13 -24.57
C LEU A 488 16.45 -6.25 -24.74
N ILE A 489 15.75 -6.53 -23.65
CA ILE A 489 14.30 -6.46 -23.60
C ILE A 489 13.96 -5.02 -23.20
N ASP A 490 13.24 -4.32 -24.07
CA ASP A 490 12.67 -3.01 -23.76
C ASP A 490 11.54 -3.21 -22.75
N PHE A 491 11.55 -2.43 -21.68
CA PHE A 491 10.51 -2.45 -20.65
C PHE A 491 10.03 -1.04 -20.35
N TYR A 492 8.83 -0.92 -19.81
CA TYR A 492 8.23 0.38 -19.52
C TYR A 492 8.91 0.99 -18.30
N ASP A 493 9.77 1.98 -18.53
CA ASP A 493 10.37 2.77 -17.46
C ASP A 493 9.39 3.81 -16.95
N ASN A 494 8.99 3.65 -15.69
CA ASN A 494 8.04 4.54 -15.03
C ASN A 494 8.72 5.69 -14.26
N GLN A 495 10.04 5.83 -14.33
CA GLN A 495 10.78 6.95 -13.74
C GLN A 495 10.24 8.34 -14.15
N PRO A 496 9.81 8.60 -15.41
CA PRO A 496 9.27 9.91 -15.78
C PRO A 496 7.97 10.27 -15.04
N CYS A 497 7.13 9.28 -14.70
CA CYS A 497 5.94 9.49 -13.89
C CYS A 497 6.30 9.79 -12.43
N ILE A 498 7.28 9.08 -11.88
CA ILE A 498 7.83 9.34 -10.54
C ILE A 498 8.38 10.77 -10.45
N ASP A 499 9.17 11.18 -11.45
CA ASP A 499 9.79 12.52 -11.48
C ASP A 499 8.74 13.62 -11.57
N LEU A 500 7.65 13.41 -12.33
CA LEU A 500 6.50 14.32 -12.35
C LEU A 500 5.93 14.54 -10.94
N ILE A 501 5.90 13.50 -10.11
CA ILE A 501 5.30 13.56 -8.77
C ILE A 501 6.26 14.15 -7.74
N GLU A 502 7.49 13.64 -7.63
CA GLU A 502 8.38 13.89 -6.49
C GLU A 502 9.55 14.84 -6.76
N ALA A 503 9.90 15.06 -8.03
CA ALA A 503 11.08 15.85 -8.35
C ALA A 503 10.87 17.32 -7.96
N LYS A 504 11.95 18.09 -7.98
CA LYS A 504 11.88 19.54 -7.79
C LYS A 504 11.00 20.16 -8.89
N LEU A 505 10.06 21.02 -8.51
CA LEU A 505 8.99 21.53 -9.37
C LEU A 505 8.06 20.44 -9.94
N GLY A 506 7.98 19.29 -9.28
CA GLY A 506 6.94 18.28 -9.48
C GLY A 506 5.67 18.58 -8.68
N ILE A 507 4.67 17.70 -8.78
CA ILE A 507 3.33 17.91 -8.19
C ILE A 507 3.43 18.17 -6.67
N LEU A 508 4.17 17.35 -5.93
CA LEU A 508 4.31 17.48 -4.47
C LEU A 508 5.08 18.74 -4.05
N ASP A 509 6.15 19.09 -4.78
CA ASP A 509 6.94 20.29 -4.48
C ASP A 509 6.12 21.57 -4.72
N LEU A 510 5.34 21.62 -5.82
CA LEU A 510 4.43 22.73 -6.10
C LEU A 510 3.28 22.83 -5.08
N LEU A 511 2.80 21.70 -4.56
CA LEU A 511 1.81 21.66 -3.49
C LEU A 511 2.39 22.25 -2.19
N ASP A 512 3.61 21.86 -1.84
CA ASP A 512 4.34 22.37 -0.68
C ASP A 512 4.63 23.87 -0.78
N GLU A 513 4.94 24.37 -1.98
CA GLU A 513 5.08 25.81 -2.23
C GLU A 513 3.76 26.56 -2.02
N GLU A 514 2.65 26.09 -2.60
CA GLU A 514 1.36 26.75 -2.44
C GLU A 514 0.86 26.70 -0.99
N CYS A 515 1.14 25.61 -0.27
CA CYS A 515 0.83 25.50 1.16
C CYS A 515 1.47 26.60 2.01
N LYS A 516 2.64 27.13 1.59
CA LYS A 516 3.38 28.22 2.26
C LYS A 516 2.88 29.61 1.88
N VAL A 517 2.08 29.75 0.82
CA VAL A 517 1.52 31.04 0.38
C VAL A 517 0.39 31.45 1.33
N PRO A 518 0.41 32.66 1.94
CA PRO A 518 -0.58 33.08 2.93
C PRO A 518 -2.05 33.09 2.45
N LYS A 519 -2.26 33.22 1.13
CA LYS A 519 -3.57 33.13 0.46
C LYS A 519 -3.57 32.09 -0.66
N GLY A 520 -2.73 31.05 -0.51
CA GLY A 520 -2.70 29.97 -1.48
C GLY A 520 -3.98 29.14 -1.43
N THR A 521 -4.47 28.75 -2.60
CA THR A 521 -5.73 27.99 -2.78
C THR A 521 -5.51 26.79 -3.70
N ASP A 522 -6.39 25.79 -3.61
CA ASP A 522 -6.36 24.62 -4.49
C ASP A 522 -6.45 25.00 -5.96
N GLN A 523 -7.21 26.06 -6.30
CA GLN A 523 -7.32 26.58 -7.67
C GLN A 523 -6.01 27.20 -8.17
N ASN A 524 -5.32 27.98 -7.32
CA ASN A 524 -4.02 28.54 -7.69
C ASN A 524 -3.00 27.43 -7.91
N TRP A 525 -3.00 26.41 -7.05
CA TRP A 525 -2.14 25.24 -7.21
C TRP A 525 -2.45 24.47 -8.49
N ALA A 526 -3.73 24.20 -8.79
CA ALA A 526 -4.15 23.56 -10.05
C ALA A 526 -3.62 24.32 -11.27
N GLN A 527 -3.74 25.65 -11.27
CA GLN A 527 -3.21 26.49 -12.34
C GLN A 527 -1.68 26.36 -12.49
N LYS A 528 -0.94 26.35 -11.38
CA LYS A 528 0.52 26.11 -11.40
C LYS A 528 0.88 24.76 -12.01
N LEU A 529 0.11 23.70 -11.70
CA LEU A 529 0.32 22.39 -12.30
C LEU A 529 0.12 22.43 -13.81
N TYR A 530 -0.95 23.07 -14.29
CA TYR A 530 -1.23 23.19 -15.72
C TYR A 530 -0.13 23.95 -16.46
N ASP A 531 0.32 25.08 -15.91
CA ASP A 531 1.35 25.92 -16.51
C ASP A 531 2.71 25.19 -16.57
N ARG A 532 3.01 24.38 -15.54
CA ARG A 532 4.29 23.68 -15.44
C ARG A 532 4.34 22.36 -16.22
N HIS A 533 3.27 21.58 -16.18
CA HIS A 533 3.27 20.18 -16.62
C HIS A 533 2.38 19.89 -17.83
N GLY A 534 1.74 20.90 -18.43
CA GLY A 534 0.85 20.69 -19.59
C GLY A 534 1.49 20.02 -20.82
N GLY A 535 2.83 19.98 -20.92
CA GLY A 535 3.57 19.26 -21.96
C GLY A 535 4.15 17.90 -21.54
N SER A 536 3.92 17.45 -20.30
CA SER A 536 4.41 16.16 -19.81
C SER A 536 3.55 15.01 -20.37
N GLN A 537 4.18 13.89 -20.74
CA GLN A 537 3.46 12.70 -21.20
C GLN A 537 2.58 12.07 -20.12
N HIS A 538 2.96 12.24 -18.84
CA HIS A 538 2.25 11.68 -17.69
C HIS A 538 1.25 12.64 -17.05
N PHE A 539 1.04 13.83 -17.61
CA PHE A 539 0.14 14.83 -17.03
C PHE A 539 -0.87 15.32 -18.07
N GLN A 540 -2.15 15.35 -17.71
CA GLN A 540 -3.20 15.90 -18.54
C GLN A 540 -4.13 16.83 -17.75
N LYS A 541 -4.59 17.88 -18.42
CA LYS A 541 -5.66 18.75 -17.93
C LYS A 541 -7.01 18.25 -18.47
N PRO A 542 -8.00 17.96 -17.62
CA PRO A 542 -9.36 17.67 -18.05
C PRO A 542 -9.96 18.81 -18.87
N ARG A 543 -10.71 18.50 -19.94
CA ARG A 543 -11.25 19.53 -20.84
C ARG A 543 -12.32 20.42 -20.20
N MET A 544 -13.11 19.87 -19.28
CA MET A 544 -14.28 20.53 -18.69
C MET A 544 -14.09 20.94 -17.23
N SER A 545 -12.89 20.74 -16.66
CA SER A 545 -12.59 21.08 -15.27
C SER A 545 -11.33 21.96 -15.18
N ASN A 546 -11.38 22.93 -14.26
CA ASN A 546 -10.21 23.73 -13.85
C ASN A 546 -9.83 23.47 -12.39
N ILE A 547 -10.39 22.41 -11.80
CA ILE A 547 -10.21 22.05 -10.39
C ILE A 547 -9.80 20.57 -10.23
N SER A 548 -9.32 19.94 -11.31
CA SER A 548 -8.81 18.57 -11.29
C SER A 548 -7.64 18.39 -12.25
N PHE A 549 -6.82 17.36 -12.06
CA PHE A 549 -5.71 17.00 -12.94
C PHE A 549 -5.66 15.49 -13.13
N ILE A 550 -5.07 15.05 -14.25
CA ILE A 550 -4.94 13.62 -14.57
C ILE A 550 -3.47 13.25 -14.56
N VAL A 551 -3.13 12.17 -13.87
CA VAL A 551 -1.81 11.51 -13.94
C VAL A 551 -1.96 10.18 -14.67
N LEU A 552 -1.07 9.92 -15.62
CA LEU A 552 -1.00 8.64 -16.31
C LEU A 552 0.01 7.77 -15.55
N HIS A 553 -0.51 6.98 -14.61
CA HIS A 553 0.26 6.01 -13.84
C HIS A 553 0.60 4.77 -14.68
N PHE A 554 1.41 3.86 -14.12
CA PHE A 554 1.70 2.57 -14.77
C PHE A 554 0.45 1.70 -14.98
N ALA A 555 -0.55 1.80 -14.07
CA ALA A 555 -1.76 0.97 -14.12
C ALA A 555 -2.91 1.63 -14.89
N ASP A 556 -3.16 2.93 -14.67
CA ASP A 556 -4.27 3.64 -15.31
C ASP A 556 -4.07 5.17 -15.32
N LYS A 557 -4.94 5.86 -16.07
CA LYS A 557 -5.13 7.30 -16.01
C LYS A 557 -6.09 7.65 -14.87
N VAL A 558 -5.60 8.38 -13.88
CA VAL A 558 -6.40 8.74 -12.70
C VAL A 558 -6.63 10.24 -12.67
N GLU A 559 -7.90 10.65 -12.61
CA GLU A 559 -8.31 12.03 -12.38
C GLU A 559 -8.43 12.30 -10.87
N TYR A 560 -7.69 13.31 -10.39
CA TYR A 560 -7.70 13.77 -9.00
C TYR A 560 -8.35 15.14 -8.87
N GLN A 561 -9.28 15.28 -7.93
CA GLN A 561 -9.92 16.56 -7.58
C GLN A 561 -8.99 17.38 -6.68
N CYS A 562 -8.66 18.61 -7.07
CA CYS A 562 -7.74 19.47 -6.31
C CYS A 562 -8.32 19.93 -4.97
N GLU A 563 -9.63 19.90 -4.79
CA GLU A 563 -10.29 20.35 -3.57
C GLU A 563 -9.75 19.64 -2.32
N GLY A 564 -9.30 20.44 -1.35
CA GLY A 564 -8.78 19.97 -0.08
C GLY A 564 -7.32 19.51 -0.11
N PHE A 565 -6.62 19.50 -1.26
CA PHE A 565 -5.21 19.06 -1.34
C PHE A 565 -4.29 19.91 -0.45
N LEU A 566 -4.41 21.24 -0.48
CA LEU A 566 -3.59 22.12 0.37
C LEU A 566 -3.87 21.86 1.85
N GLU A 567 -5.13 21.68 2.21
CA GLU A 567 -5.53 21.43 3.60
C GLU A 567 -4.98 20.10 4.10
N LYS A 568 -5.21 19.03 3.33
CA LYS A 568 -4.77 17.68 3.64
C LYS A 568 -3.24 17.60 3.74
N ASN A 569 -2.52 18.33 2.88
CA ASN A 569 -1.05 18.39 2.94
C ASN A 569 -0.52 19.26 4.10
N ARG A 570 -1.23 20.33 4.49
CA ARG A 570 -0.84 21.18 5.62
C ARG A 570 -0.85 20.42 6.95
N ASP A 571 -1.80 19.50 7.15
CA ASP A 571 -1.99 18.64 8.35
C ASP A 571 -1.62 19.33 9.67
N THR A 572 -1.93 20.63 9.81
CA THR A 572 -1.34 21.46 10.85
C THR A 572 -2.12 21.30 12.14
N VAL A 573 -1.45 20.81 13.17
CA VAL A 573 -1.99 20.78 14.53
C VAL A 573 -1.43 21.96 15.30
N TYR A 574 -2.28 22.64 16.07
CA TYR A 574 -1.87 23.77 16.87
C TYR A 574 -1.09 23.31 18.12
N GLU A 575 0.06 23.93 18.37
CA GLU A 575 0.97 23.54 19.44
C GLU A 575 0.32 23.64 20.82
N GLU A 576 -0.58 24.60 21.02
CA GLU A 576 -1.29 24.78 22.28
C GLU A 576 -2.21 23.59 22.60
N GLN A 577 -2.89 23.03 21.59
CA GLN A 577 -3.72 21.83 21.76
C GLN A 577 -2.86 20.62 22.17
N ILE A 578 -1.66 20.48 21.57
CA ILE A 578 -0.70 19.43 21.92
C ILE A 578 -0.15 19.63 23.34
N ASN A 579 0.15 20.87 23.74
CA ASN A 579 0.66 21.17 25.08
C ASN A 579 -0.34 20.78 26.17
N ILE A 580 -1.65 20.91 25.91
CA ILE A 580 -2.70 20.45 26.83
C ILE A 580 -2.69 18.92 26.94
N LEU A 581 -2.54 18.21 25.81
CA LEU A 581 -2.45 16.74 25.81
C LEU A 581 -1.18 16.24 26.52
N LYS A 582 -0.04 16.94 26.34
CA LYS A 582 1.21 16.69 27.07
C LYS A 582 1.05 16.86 28.59
N ALA A 583 0.12 17.71 29.02
CA ALA A 583 -0.20 17.96 30.43
C ALA A 583 -1.33 17.06 30.98
N SER A 584 -1.72 16.01 30.25
CA SER A 584 -2.74 15.06 30.69
C SER A 584 -2.43 14.44 32.06
N LYS A 585 -3.48 14.23 32.86
CA LYS A 585 -3.42 13.45 34.11
C LYS A 585 -3.19 11.96 33.87
N TYR A 586 -3.43 11.47 32.65
CA TYR A 586 -3.22 10.09 32.27
C TYR A 586 -1.86 9.94 31.57
N GLN A 587 -0.95 9.22 32.21
CA GLN A 587 0.44 9.10 31.76
C GLN A 587 0.54 8.61 30.31
N MET A 588 -0.26 7.61 29.92
CA MET A 588 -0.26 7.09 28.55
C MET A 588 -0.61 8.17 27.52
N VAL A 589 -1.59 9.04 27.81
CA VAL A 589 -1.97 10.14 26.91
C VAL A 589 -0.82 11.14 26.81
N ALA A 590 -0.19 11.50 27.93
CA ALA A 590 0.95 12.40 27.92
C ALA A 590 2.15 11.81 27.12
N ASP A 591 2.43 10.52 27.29
CA ASP A 591 3.52 9.81 26.62
C ASP A 591 3.36 9.76 25.10
N LEU A 592 2.13 9.74 24.57
CA LEU A 592 1.87 9.80 23.13
C LEU A 592 2.41 11.07 22.46
N PHE A 593 2.58 12.15 23.24
CA PHE A 593 3.00 13.45 22.70
C PHE A 593 4.36 13.90 23.22
N GLN A 594 5.07 13.11 24.05
CA GLN A 594 6.42 13.46 24.49
C GLN A 594 7.45 13.24 23.36
N ASP A 595 8.38 14.18 23.21
CA ASP A 595 9.46 14.08 22.24
C ASP A 595 10.55 13.10 22.77
N GLU A 596 10.92 12.06 22.02
CA GLU A 596 11.92 11.04 22.44
C GLU A 596 13.27 11.64 22.89
N LYS A 597 13.59 12.87 22.49
CA LYS A 597 14.81 13.58 22.89
C LYS A 597 14.84 13.98 24.38
N ASP A 598 13.69 14.16 25.00
CA ASP A 598 13.63 14.60 26.41
C ASP A 598 13.78 13.42 27.39
N ALA A 599 13.48 12.19 26.96
CA ALA A 599 13.63 10.98 27.76
C ALA A 599 15.11 10.61 28.08
N ALA A 600 16.06 11.07 27.28
CA ALA A 600 17.49 10.83 27.51
C ALA A 600 18.13 11.81 28.51
N SER A 601 17.40 12.83 28.98
CA SER A 601 17.96 13.94 29.77
C SER A 601 17.81 13.81 31.30
N THR A 602 17.09 12.79 31.80
CA THR A 602 16.74 12.68 33.24
C THR A 602 17.52 11.63 34.04
N THR A 603 18.59 11.04 33.50
CA THR A 603 19.48 10.16 34.30
C THR A 603 20.96 10.53 34.14
N SER A 604 21.42 11.52 34.89
CA SER A 604 22.76 11.53 35.51
C SER A 604 22.95 12.72 36.46
N VAL A 605 22.82 12.48 37.76
CA VAL A 605 23.29 13.40 38.80
C VAL A 605 24.66 12.95 39.30
N GLY A 606 25.69 13.76 39.01
CA GLY A 606 26.86 13.96 39.87
C GLY A 606 28.22 13.40 39.43
N LYS A 607 29.15 14.25 38.95
CA LYS A 607 30.22 14.94 39.73
C LYS A 607 31.32 15.56 38.83
N GLY A 608 31.45 16.90 38.93
CA GLY A 608 32.64 17.75 38.84
C GLY A 608 33.74 17.52 37.78
N THR A 609 33.96 18.52 36.92
CA THR A 609 35.13 19.45 36.99
C THR A 609 35.06 20.52 35.89
N SER A 610 35.54 21.70 36.23
CA SER A 610 35.30 23.00 35.58
C SER A 610 36.04 23.19 34.26
N LYS A 611 35.33 23.57 33.19
CA LYS A 611 35.90 24.28 32.04
C LYS A 611 35.06 25.50 31.69
N ILE A 612 35.72 26.65 31.70
CA ILE A 612 35.18 27.98 31.38
C ILE A 612 34.79 27.99 29.90
N ASN A 613 33.52 28.28 29.60
CA ASN A 613 33.04 28.50 28.23
C ASN A 613 32.68 29.97 28.05
N VAL A 614 33.40 30.65 27.15
CA VAL A 614 33.21 32.06 26.81
C VAL A 614 31.87 32.22 26.08
N ARG A 615 30.94 33.00 26.65
CA ARG A 615 29.68 33.36 25.99
C ARG A 615 29.92 34.38 24.87
N SER A 616 29.54 34.02 23.65
CA SER A 616 29.33 35.00 22.56
C SER A 616 28.04 35.79 22.84
N ALA A 617 28.15 37.12 22.87
CA ALA A 617 27.03 38.04 23.06
C ALA A 617 26.31 38.30 21.73
N ARG A 618 25.44 37.38 21.31
CA ARG A 618 24.35 37.65 20.36
C ARG A 618 23.11 36.83 20.76
N PRO A 619 21.91 37.44 20.82
CA PRO A 619 20.70 36.69 21.14
C PRO A 619 20.40 35.71 20.00
N VAL A 620 20.45 34.41 20.29
CA VAL A 620 19.99 33.36 19.37
C VAL A 620 18.47 33.38 19.42
N ILE A 621 17.86 33.91 18.36
CA ILE A 621 16.42 33.81 18.12
C ILE A 621 16.10 32.33 17.87
N LYS A 622 15.45 31.66 18.83
CA LYS A 622 14.79 30.37 18.55
C LYS A 622 13.60 30.66 17.64
N ALA A 623 13.64 30.16 16.41
CA ALA A 623 12.50 30.19 15.51
C ALA A 623 11.42 29.23 16.03
N ALA A 624 10.49 29.72 16.84
CA ALA A 624 9.23 29.03 17.11
C ALA A 624 8.48 28.86 15.77
N ASN A 625 7.82 27.72 15.56
CA ASN A 625 7.09 27.30 14.35
C ASN A 625 7.87 26.63 13.19
N LYS A 626 9.12 26.18 13.37
CA LYS A 626 9.80 25.39 12.32
C LYS A 626 9.63 23.87 12.43
N GLU A 627 9.32 23.33 13.61
CA GLU A 627 9.27 21.87 13.81
C GLU A 627 7.94 21.22 13.40
N HIS A 628 6.82 21.96 13.40
CA HIS A 628 5.48 21.45 13.06
C HIS A 628 5.01 21.76 11.63
N LYS A 629 5.91 22.21 10.74
CA LYS A 629 5.64 22.43 9.30
C LYS A 629 6.33 21.37 8.43
N LYS A 630 6.22 20.10 8.80
CA LYS A 630 6.76 19.00 7.99
C LYS A 630 5.60 18.41 7.20
N THR A 631 5.67 18.53 5.88
CA THR A 631 4.65 18.02 4.95
C THR A 631 4.66 16.50 4.98
N VAL A 632 3.46 15.89 5.01
CA VAL A 632 3.25 14.45 5.26
C VAL A 632 4.00 13.59 4.23
N GLY A 633 4.10 14.06 2.99
CA GLY A 633 4.82 13.37 1.92
C GLY A 633 6.32 13.19 2.22
N HIS A 634 7.02 14.25 2.64
CA HIS A 634 8.48 14.24 2.69
C HIS A 634 9.07 13.29 3.75
N GLN A 635 8.47 13.18 4.94
CA GLN A 635 9.01 12.31 6.02
C GLN A 635 8.76 10.81 5.80
N ALA A 636 7.60 10.45 5.22
CA ALA A 636 7.29 9.07 4.88
C ALA A 636 8.20 8.56 3.74
N ILE A 637 8.51 9.43 2.78
CA ILE A 637 9.38 9.15 1.63
C ILE A 637 10.87 9.10 2.03
N CYS A 638 11.35 10.02 2.87
CA CYS A 638 12.76 10.00 3.31
C CYS A 638 13.12 8.77 4.17
N SER A 639 12.17 8.21 4.92
CA SER A 639 12.38 6.97 5.68
C SER A 639 12.44 5.72 4.78
N LEU A 640 11.90 5.82 3.56
CA LEU A 640 12.01 4.79 2.52
C LEU A 640 13.39 4.82 1.81
N CYS A 641 14.04 6.00 1.77
CA CYS A 641 15.17 6.29 0.86
C CYS A 641 16.58 6.26 1.48
N THR A 642 16.80 5.80 2.71
CA THR A 642 18.10 5.91 3.40
C THR A 642 19.06 4.71 3.27
N ALA A 643 18.91 3.88 2.24
CA ALA A 643 19.91 2.85 1.90
C ALA A 643 20.42 3.05 0.46
N LEU A 644 21.33 4.03 0.29
CA LEU A 644 21.89 4.31 -1.03
C LEU A 644 22.93 3.23 -1.44
N THR A 645 22.86 2.75 -2.69
CA THR A 645 23.74 1.72 -3.27
C THR A 645 24.81 2.32 -4.19
N THR A 646 25.82 1.51 -4.55
CA THR A 646 27.00 1.90 -5.33
C THR A 646 26.69 2.57 -6.69
N GLN A 647 25.52 2.33 -7.31
CA GLN A 647 25.10 3.03 -8.54
C GLN A 647 24.70 4.50 -8.30
N GLN A 648 24.26 4.88 -7.10
CA GLN A 648 24.02 6.29 -6.75
C GLN A 648 25.32 7.07 -6.54
N ILE A 649 26.41 6.38 -6.19
CA ILE A 649 27.77 6.95 -6.15
C ILE A 649 28.23 7.33 -7.57
N VAL A 650 27.92 6.53 -8.59
CA VAL A 650 28.26 6.83 -10.00
C VAL A 650 27.46 8.04 -10.53
N LYS A 651 26.20 8.18 -10.14
CA LYS A 651 25.38 9.36 -10.49
C LYS A 651 25.88 10.64 -9.80
N ILE A 652 26.40 10.53 -8.57
CA ILE A 652 27.07 11.63 -7.83
C ILE A 652 28.39 12.02 -8.51
N LEU A 653 29.16 11.06 -9.04
CA LEU A 653 30.42 11.34 -9.75
C LEU A 653 30.20 12.13 -11.05
N ASN A 654 29.07 11.96 -11.74
CA ASN A 654 28.69 12.75 -12.92
C ASN A 654 28.15 14.16 -12.57
N LEU A 655 27.66 14.35 -11.35
CA LEU A 655 27.14 15.62 -10.84
C LEU A 655 28.14 16.37 -9.95
N TYR A 656 29.35 15.82 -9.75
CA TYR A 656 30.38 16.42 -8.92
C TYR A 656 30.90 17.71 -9.57
N THR A 657 30.53 18.84 -8.97
CA THR A 657 31.12 20.15 -9.28
C THR A 657 32.03 20.49 -8.11
N PRO A 658 33.36 20.59 -8.29
CA PRO A 658 34.29 20.79 -7.17
C PRO A 658 33.98 22.09 -6.43
N VAL A 659 33.95 22.02 -5.10
CA VAL A 659 33.54 23.16 -4.27
C VAL A 659 34.65 24.21 -4.15
N ASN A 660 35.91 23.89 -4.46
CA ASN A 660 37.06 24.81 -4.42
C ASN A 660 38.06 24.57 -5.57
N GLU A 661 38.84 25.61 -5.94
CA GLU A 661 39.77 25.67 -7.10
C GLU A 661 40.98 24.70 -7.09
N PHE A 662 41.08 23.77 -6.13
CA PHE A 662 42.22 22.85 -5.99
C PHE A 662 41.87 21.36 -6.18
N GLU A 663 40.65 21.02 -6.58
CA GLU A 663 40.25 19.64 -6.90
C GLU A 663 40.12 19.41 -8.42
N GLU A 664 40.73 18.34 -8.91
CA GLU A 664 40.65 17.95 -10.32
C GLU A 664 39.31 17.29 -10.67
N ARG A 665 38.73 17.68 -11.81
CA ARG A 665 37.47 17.12 -12.33
C ARG A 665 37.68 15.70 -12.86
N VAL A 666 36.64 14.88 -12.76
CA VAL A 666 36.55 13.59 -13.47
C VAL A 666 36.74 13.83 -14.97
N THR A 667 37.64 13.10 -15.61
CA THR A 667 38.06 13.37 -16.98
C THR A 667 36.99 12.94 -17.99
N VAL A 668 36.74 13.80 -18.98
CA VAL A 668 35.77 13.57 -20.07
C VAL A 668 36.11 12.30 -20.87
N ALA A 669 37.37 11.89 -20.91
CA ALA A 669 37.81 10.66 -21.57
C ALA A 669 37.21 9.39 -20.94
N PHE A 670 37.13 9.32 -19.60
CA PHE A 670 36.55 8.19 -18.88
C PHE A 670 35.02 8.10 -19.06
N ILE A 671 34.35 9.26 -19.17
CA ILE A 671 32.91 9.35 -19.44
C ILE A 671 32.59 8.95 -20.89
N ARG A 672 33.48 9.28 -21.84
CA ARG A 672 33.32 8.99 -23.27
C ARG A 672 33.53 7.50 -23.61
N ASP A 673 34.42 6.80 -22.90
CA ASP A 673 34.63 5.36 -23.08
C ASP A 673 33.36 4.54 -22.75
N ILE A 674 32.58 4.98 -21.76
CA ILE A 674 31.30 4.37 -21.39
C ILE A 674 30.20 4.69 -22.41
N GLN A 675 30.16 5.91 -22.95
CA GLN A 675 29.18 6.31 -23.96
C GLN A 675 29.40 5.64 -25.33
N THR A 676 30.65 5.34 -25.67
CA THR A 676 31.01 4.73 -26.97
C THR A 676 30.59 3.25 -27.02
N HIS A 677 30.52 2.56 -25.88
CA HIS A 677 30.01 1.18 -25.80
C HIS A 677 28.48 1.06 -25.95
N LEU A 678 27.74 2.17 -25.99
CA LEU A 678 26.27 2.20 -26.01
C LEU A 678 25.65 2.51 -27.39
N GLN A 679 26.45 2.74 -28.43
CA GLN A 679 25.96 3.18 -29.75
C GLN A 679 25.70 2.08 -30.79
N GLU A 680 25.84 0.80 -30.45
CA GLU A 680 25.59 -0.31 -31.39
C GLU A 680 24.43 -1.21 -30.94
N ARG A 681 23.17 -0.74 -31.02
CA ARG A 681 21.99 -1.62 -30.96
C ARG A 681 20.88 -1.14 -31.91
N ASN A 682 20.55 -1.97 -32.89
CA ASN A 682 19.34 -1.95 -33.71
C ASN A 682 18.20 -2.66 -32.95
N ASP A 683 16.97 -2.18 -33.10
CA ASP A 683 15.76 -2.67 -32.43
C ASP A 683 15.24 -4.04 -32.93
N PRO A 684 14.78 -4.90 -32.01
CA PRO A 684 13.71 -5.88 -32.25
C PRO A 684 12.63 -5.83 -31.13
N PRO A 685 11.50 -6.56 -31.28
CA PRO A 685 10.17 -6.11 -30.88
C PRO A 685 9.88 -6.19 -29.37
N GLN A 686 8.98 -5.28 -28.96
CA GLN A 686 8.40 -5.15 -27.63
C GLN A 686 7.89 -6.48 -27.05
N LEU A 687 8.39 -6.81 -25.86
CA LEU A 687 7.76 -7.70 -24.90
C LEU A 687 7.27 -6.81 -23.77
N LEU A 688 6.04 -6.32 -23.90
CA LEU A 688 5.36 -5.59 -22.84
C LEU A 688 3.97 -6.18 -22.66
N LEU A 689 3.62 -6.44 -21.40
CA LEU A 689 2.27 -6.17 -20.93
C LEU A 689 2.04 -4.67 -21.17
N ASP A 690 1.43 -4.32 -22.31
CA ASP A 690 0.95 -2.97 -22.58
C ASP A 690 -0.32 -2.75 -21.76
N PHE A 691 -0.21 -2.06 -20.62
CA PHE A 691 -1.32 -1.79 -19.71
C PHE A 691 -2.24 -0.64 -20.20
N LYS A 692 -2.19 -0.27 -21.49
CA LYS A 692 -3.13 0.71 -22.05
C LYS A 692 -4.60 0.31 -21.91
N HIS A 693 -4.89 -0.96 -21.66
CA HIS A 693 -6.24 -1.50 -21.53
C HIS A 693 -6.38 -2.31 -20.24
N MET A 694 -7.11 -1.76 -19.26
CA MET A 694 -7.63 -2.52 -18.13
C MET A 694 -9.02 -3.05 -18.51
N PHE A 695 -9.18 -4.36 -18.51
CA PHE A 695 -10.49 -5.00 -18.66
C PHE A 695 -10.87 -5.64 -17.32
N PRO A 696 -11.96 -5.23 -16.66
CA PRO A 696 -12.49 -5.97 -15.53
C PRO A 696 -13.01 -7.31 -16.05
N VAL A 697 -12.22 -8.38 -15.90
CA VAL A 697 -12.66 -9.73 -16.23
C VAL A 697 -13.35 -10.33 -15.03
N SER A 698 -14.67 -10.45 -15.11
CA SER A 698 -15.46 -11.20 -14.12
C SER A 698 -15.49 -12.67 -14.55
N PHE A 699 -14.91 -13.55 -13.75
CA PHE A 699 -15.06 -14.99 -13.94
C PHE A 699 -16.34 -15.43 -13.23
N PRO A 700 -17.42 -15.83 -13.94
CA PRO A 700 -18.61 -16.35 -13.31
C PRO A 700 -18.28 -17.71 -12.68
N PHE A 701 -18.02 -17.73 -11.38
CA PHE A 701 -17.88 -18.95 -10.60
C PHE A 701 -19.26 -19.36 -10.09
N ASN A 702 -19.86 -20.38 -10.73
CA ASN A 702 -21.04 -21.03 -10.21
C ASN A 702 -20.58 -22.30 -9.49
N PRO A 703 -20.58 -22.35 -8.15
CA PRO A 703 -20.22 -23.57 -7.45
C PRO A 703 -21.14 -24.70 -7.90
N SER A 704 -20.57 -25.87 -8.16
CA SER A 704 -21.36 -27.05 -8.46
C SER A 704 -22.31 -27.33 -7.30
N SER A 705 -23.62 -27.33 -7.57
CA SER A 705 -24.63 -27.78 -6.58
C SER A 705 -24.57 -29.28 -6.29
N ILE A 706 -23.71 -30.00 -7.04
CA ILE A 706 -23.47 -31.43 -6.92
C ILE A 706 -22.35 -31.62 -5.90
N THR A 707 -22.70 -31.99 -4.67
CA THR A 707 -21.71 -32.41 -3.67
C THR A 707 -21.03 -33.68 -4.15
N MET A 708 -19.76 -33.89 -3.82
CA MET A 708 -19.01 -35.10 -4.18
C MET A 708 -19.74 -36.39 -3.75
N ASP A 709 -20.58 -36.31 -2.71
CA ASP A 709 -21.44 -37.37 -2.22
C ASP A 709 -22.50 -37.82 -3.24
N THR A 710 -22.96 -36.91 -4.09
CA THR A 710 -24.01 -37.16 -5.10
C THR A 710 -23.47 -37.69 -6.42
N ILE A 711 -22.15 -37.72 -6.61
CA ILE A 711 -21.50 -38.29 -7.79
C ILE A 711 -21.46 -39.82 -7.64
N HIS A 712 -22.16 -40.51 -8.54
CA HIS A 712 -22.10 -41.97 -8.69
C HIS A 712 -21.19 -42.32 -9.86
N ILE A 713 -20.08 -43.02 -9.60
CA ILE A 713 -19.26 -43.60 -10.66
C ILE A 713 -20.02 -44.81 -11.22
N PRO A 714 -20.42 -44.81 -12.52
CA PRO A 714 -21.12 -45.94 -13.12
C PRO A 714 -20.23 -47.18 -13.11
N ALA A 715 -20.77 -48.31 -12.65
CA ALA A 715 -20.06 -49.60 -12.63
C ALA A 715 -19.55 -50.06 -14.02
N SER A 716 -20.07 -49.47 -15.10
CA SER A 716 -19.63 -49.73 -16.47
C SER A 716 -18.25 -49.15 -16.81
N LEU A 717 -17.67 -48.28 -15.98
CA LEU A 717 -16.37 -47.66 -16.24
C LEU A 717 -15.17 -48.50 -15.73
N ASP A 718 -15.42 -49.54 -14.94
CA ASP A 718 -14.41 -50.51 -14.47
C ASP A 718 -13.13 -49.89 -13.87
N LEU A 719 -13.30 -48.79 -13.12
CA LEU A 719 -12.22 -48.03 -12.50
C LEU A 719 -11.91 -48.58 -11.10
N GLU A 720 -11.37 -49.80 -11.02
CA GLU A 720 -11.08 -50.51 -9.75
C GLU A 720 -10.09 -49.77 -8.83
N PHE A 721 -9.36 -48.78 -9.32
CA PHE A 721 -8.41 -47.97 -8.55
C PHE A 721 -9.07 -46.80 -7.81
N LEU A 722 -10.34 -46.48 -8.11
CA LEU A 722 -11.09 -45.39 -7.47
C LEU A 722 -12.05 -45.96 -6.42
N ASN A 723 -11.68 -45.82 -5.15
CA ASN A 723 -12.57 -46.11 -4.02
C ASN A 723 -13.13 -44.80 -3.46
N LYS A 724 -14.46 -44.71 -3.32
CA LYS A 724 -15.12 -43.62 -2.58
C LYS A 724 -14.81 -43.82 -1.09
N VAL A 725 -14.02 -42.94 -0.48
CA VAL A 725 -13.68 -42.96 0.96
C VAL A 725 -14.62 -42.05 1.72
#